data_AF-A0A4R4E6F5-F1
#
_entry.id   AF-A0A4R4E6F5-F1
#
_cell.length_a   1.000
_cell.length_b   1.000
_cell.length_c   1.000
_cell.angle_alpha   90.00
_cell.angle_beta   90.00
_cell.angle_gamma   90.00
#
_symmetry.space_group_name_H-M   'P 1'
#
loop_
_entity.id
_entity.type
_entity.pdbx_description
1 polymer ?
#
loop_
_entity_poly.entity_id
_entity_poly.type
_entity_poly.pdbx_seq_one_letter_code
_entity_poly.pdbx_strand_id
1 'polypeptide(L)'
;MPYFYLSTPNVRTSFRLLSAILLFVLCSFNSQAQKLAVNSGPWSDNTTWGGTGVPVPGDAVSIASGVSVTVDVNASVAAIQVNNGASAATSTLSLDPGVQLTVAGTVSLGAGTGGGALNLGSGTLTAAGFAASGSGTNSWTSGTGTVILNGNNTLPAVFDNFYNLTVQGGVPGDSRTTHAGAPLSVSNNLTVASSSVLDMATFALTLGAAGLVLDGTIETQSTSATALPAGRTWGNILAGTGAVLYNAASGGQTVAQGTYNNLYISHASGGESSASGDIIIGGEVATLTTGTTLNMGTFQLAAHPSGGIGSQTNVGTIRTQHTATLLPVPSGRNWGGTIQYDAPGGGQKIVFGTYNNLTVLGSGSDESSSIVVNGLLVTGSGITIDMNQETLGGTFDATGHAGNLIVRGSTPFAAGKTFGGTVTYATNIAQTVRTGSYNNLSISNFRQFDLTLEAGTISVAGNLLFNAVAESGGTIISTGSVFNFNGSAAQNITVTARQTGPTVDFVFTDVTLSGGGTKTLLSPVSIAGLLTLTDGVLISTATELLTLQASASTTGASTASYVQGPLHRLGTSAFVFPVGGGGVYAPIGISAPGAGGDFTATYNRGNPKAVLGSGMVLPVMKVSACEYWNLQKAGGANTPTVTLFWSPESGCNGPGAYVSNTSTLVPVRFNGAAWESMGQSAVSGSGGLNGSGSVTSDPATAFDNITLGSTSNDNLLPVRFISVSAQQRSGSVDVRWTTAAEFNVARYEVQRSADGRSFTAIGIVPVAQGTGGSAQYSFTDRALLAGHDYYRVRAIDADGRVTLSPVLRVRATAVTGSLELYPVPVRNRSLVLRSDNLSAGTYELRVIDATGRVLLQESVRHSGGALSRALTLPAGIAPGHYRALLSGNDEGASLPFIVQ
;
A
#
# COMPACT_ATOMS: atom_id res chain seq x y z
N MET A 1 42.56 1.17 7.62
CA MET A 1 43.27 2.01 8.62
C MET A 1 42.37 3.20 8.93
N PRO A 2 41.80 3.35 10.15
CA PRO A 2 40.78 4.37 10.38
C PRO A 2 41.10 5.35 11.52
N TYR A 3 40.81 6.62 11.29
CA TYR A 3 40.53 7.73 12.23
C TYR A 3 39.85 8.78 11.32
N PHE A 4 38.60 9.24 11.50
CA PHE A 4 37.97 9.89 12.65
C PHE A 4 36.42 9.90 12.53
N TYR A 5 35.75 10.08 13.68
CA TYR A 5 34.31 10.18 13.96
C TYR A 5 33.65 11.54 13.60
N LEU A 6 32.32 11.55 13.40
CA LEU A 6 31.26 12.45 13.96
C LEU A 6 30.00 12.41 13.05
N SER A 7 28.86 11.81 13.45
CA SER A 7 27.77 12.23 14.37
C SER A 7 26.63 13.04 13.72
N THR A 8 25.41 12.58 13.96
CA THR A 8 24.09 13.02 13.47
C THR A 8 23.59 14.37 14.03
N PRO A 9 22.51 14.97 13.46
CA PRO A 9 22.13 16.36 13.69
C PRO A 9 21.01 16.58 14.72
N ASN A 10 20.89 17.86 15.11
CA ASN A 10 19.80 18.56 15.81
C ASN A 10 19.65 18.41 17.33
N VAL A 11 19.91 19.51 18.07
CA VAL A 11 18.91 20.25 18.87
C VAL A 11 19.37 21.72 19.00
N ARG A 12 18.56 22.67 18.50
CA ARG A 12 18.60 24.09 18.93
C ARG A 12 18.01 24.16 20.34
N THR A 13 18.76 24.68 21.30
CA THR A 13 18.33 25.63 22.35
C THR A 13 19.43 25.78 23.41
N SER A 14 19.64 27.03 23.86
CA SER A 14 20.31 27.39 25.13
C SER A 14 21.83 27.21 25.18
N PHE A 15 22.57 28.31 24.99
CA PHE A 15 23.64 28.82 25.89
C PHE A 15 24.32 30.02 25.21
N ARG A 16 23.64 31.17 25.22
CA ARG A 16 24.33 32.45 25.30
C ARG A 16 24.91 32.55 26.71
N LEU A 17 26.02 33.28 26.87
CA LEU A 17 26.59 33.75 28.15
C LEU A 17 27.67 32.85 28.79
N LEU A 18 28.83 32.63 28.14
CA LEU A 18 30.15 32.50 28.81
C LEU A 18 31.30 32.28 27.79
N SER A 19 31.79 33.33 27.12
CA SER A 19 33.12 33.32 26.45
C SER A 19 33.66 34.71 26.07
N ALA A 20 33.02 35.79 26.54
CA ALA A 20 33.39 37.16 26.17
C ALA A 20 34.38 37.87 27.12
N ILE A 21 35.13 37.15 27.97
CA ILE A 21 35.91 37.79 29.06
C ILE A 21 37.43 37.55 29.02
N LEU A 22 38.00 36.79 28.08
CA LEU A 22 39.46 36.53 28.13
C LEU A 22 40.19 36.51 26.78
N LEU A 23 40.13 37.62 26.03
CA LEU A 23 41.13 37.93 25.00
C LEU A 23 41.16 39.45 24.69
N PHE A 24 41.25 40.28 25.73
CA PHE A 24 41.34 41.75 25.63
C PHE A 24 42.71 42.25 26.11
N VAL A 25 43.79 41.77 25.49
CA VAL A 25 45.14 42.33 25.73
C VAL A 25 45.90 42.31 24.39
N LEU A 26 46.31 43.51 23.95
CA LEU A 26 47.11 43.84 22.75
C LEU A 26 46.35 44.12 21.43
N CYS A 27 45.31 44.96 21.46
CA CYS A 27 44.99 45.82 20.32
C CYS A 27 45.14 47.28 20.73
N SER A 28 46.02 47.99 20.04
CA SER A 28 46.23 49.43 20.13
C SER A 28 44.89 50.15 19.94
N PHE A 29 44.44 50.88 20.96
CA PHE A 29 43.32 51.82 20.84
C PHE A 29 43.76 52.99 19.95
N ASN A 30 43.56 52.89 18.64
CA ASN A 30 43.40 54.10 17.84
C ASN A 30 42.03 54.67 18.18
N SER A 31 42.00 55.83 18.84
CA SER A 31 40.79 56.57 19.14
C SER A 31 40.04 56.87 17.84
N GLN A 32 38.84 56.34 17.67
CA GLN A 32 37.94 56.73 16.58
C GLN A 32 37.57 58.21 16.76
N ALA A 33 38.07 59.10 15.90
CA ALA A 33 37.61 60.48 15.89
C ALA A 33 36.30 60.56 15.09
N GLN A 34 35.30 61.26 15.63
CA GLN A 34 34.06 61.55 14.90
C GLN A 34 34.27 62.80 14.04
N LYS A 35 34.19 62.65 12.72
CA LYS A 35 34.29 63.74 11.74
C LYS A 35 32.89 64.15 11.27
N LEU A 36 32.49 65.36 11.59
CA LEU A 36 31.18 65.90 11.22
C LEU A 36 31.32 66.84 10.02
N ALA A 37 30.68 66.55 8.88
CA ALA A 37 30.55 67.51 7.79
C ALA A 37 29.48 68.55 8.14
N VAL A 38 29.87 69.82 8.23
CA VAL A 38 28.99 70.94 8.61
C VAL A 38 28.73 71.91 7.45
N ASN A 39 29.58 71.90 6.42
CA ASN A 39 29.42 72.68 5.20
C ASN A 39 29.36 71.74 4.00
N SER A 40 28.58 72.11 2.97
CA SER A 40 28.57 71.38 1.70
C SER A 40 29.85 71.66 0.92
N GLY A 41 30.49 70.65 0.35
CA GLY A 41 31.76 70.79 -0.35
C GLY A 41 32.43 69.46 -0.70
N PRO A 42 33.60 69.52 -1.36
CA PRO A 42 34.39 68.33 -1.66
C PRO A 42 35.00 67.73 -0.38
N TRP A 43 35.22 66.42 -0.37
CA TRP A 43 35.79 65.69 0.75
C TRP A 43 37.22 66.14 1.06
N SER A 44 37.99 66.50 0.03
CA SER A 44 39.37 66.99 0.14
C SER A 44 39.49 68.39 0.77
N ASP A 45 38.41 69.16 0.85
CA ASP A 45 38.43 70.51 1.42
C ASP A 45 38.23 70.47 2.94
N ASN A 46 39.19 71.03 3.67
CA ASN A 46 39.14 71.11 5.12
C ASN A 46 37.96 71.95 5.65
N THR A 47 37.41 72.86 4.85
CA THR A 47 36.26 73.70 5.23
C THR A 47 34.92 72.93 5.23
N THR A 48 34.85 71.77 4.56
CA THR A 48 33.70 70.85 4.59
C THR A 48 33.47 70.28 6.00
N TRP A 49 34.56 70.08 6.75
CA TRP A 49 34.58 69.33 8.01
C TRP A 49 34.65 70.24 9.24
N GLY A 50 33.87 69.91 10.28
CA GLY A 50 34.00 70.53 11.59
C GLY A 50 35.27 70.06 12.30
N GLY A 51 36.18 70.99 12.63
CA GLY A 51 37.45 70.71 13.30
C GLY A 51 38.68 70.85 12.38
N THR A 52 39.81 70.24 12.76
CA THR A 52 41.05 70.24 11.95
C THR A 52 41.24 68.91 11.21
N GLY A 53 41.47 68.98 9.89
CA GLY A 53 41.80 67.86 9.00
C GLY A 53 40.58 67.19 8.36
N VAL A 54 40.74 66.75 7.11
CA VAL A 54 39.81 65.86 6.40
C VAL A 54 39.76 64.46 7.05
N PRO A 55 38.70 63.66 6.84
CA PRO A 55 38.61 62.30 7.39
C PRO A 55 39.68 61.35 6.85
N VAL A 56 40.21 60.53 7.74
CA VAL A 56 41.30 59.56 7.46
C VAL A 56 40.90 58.14 7.90
N PRO A 57 41.69 57.09 7.56
CA PRO A 57 41.38 55.72 7.96
C PRO A 57 41.20 55.59 9.47
N GLY A 58 40.06 55.00 9.89
CA GLY A 58 39.69 54.85 11.30
C GLY A 58 38.67 55.88 11.81
N ASP A 59 38.45 56.99 11.09
CA ASP A 59 37.48 58.01 11.48
C ASP A 59 36.03 57.55 11.24
N ALA A 60 35.11 57.93 12.14
CA ALA A 60 33.67 57.79 11.91
C ALA A 60 33.12 59.10 11.32
N VAL A 61 32.55 59.05 10.13
CA VAL A 61 32.03 60.22 9.40
C VAL A 61 30.53 60.38 9.63
N SER A 62 30.10 61.59 9.92
CA SER A 62 28.69 61.99 10.01
C SER A 62 28.46 63.20 9.11
N ILE A 63 27.43 63.16 8.26
CA ILE A 63 27.03 64.30 7.42
C ILE A 63 25.82 64.97 8.07
N ALA A 64 25.94 66.24 8.44
CA ALA A 64 24.86 66.97 9.10
C ALA A 64 23.65 67.14 8.16
N SER A 65 22.46 67.33 8.75
CA SER A 65 21.20 67.54 8.00
C SER A 65 21.33 68.71 7.01
N GLY A 66 20.96 68.50 5.75
CA GLY A 66 21.03 69.51 4.68
C GLY A 66 22.42 69.69 4.04
N VAL A 67 23.45 68.98 4.51
CA VAL A 67 24.81 69.05 3.97
C VAL A 67 25.01 68.07 2.83
N SER A 68 25.66 68.50 1.75
CA SER A 68 26.04 67.66 0.61
C SER A 68 27.57 67.58 0.48
N VAL A 69 28.11 66.36 0.56
CA VAL A 69 29.55 66.08 0.44
C VAL A 69 29.82 65.32 -0.86
N THR A 70 30.82 65.76 -1.63
CA THR A 70 31.31 65.04 -2.81
C THR A 70 32.68 64.42 -2.51
N VAL A 71 32.81 63.11 -2.64
CA VAL A 71 34.09 62.40 -2.50
C VAL A 71 34.88 62.52 -3.80
N ASP A 72 35.79 63.47 -3.83
CA ASP A 72 36.61 63.87 -4.97
C ASP A 72 38.02 63.25 -4.98
N VAL A 73 38.40 62.61 -3.86
CA VAL A 73 39.68 61.93 -3.68
C VAL A 73 39.48 60.54 -3.06
N ASN A 74 40.38 59.60 -3.36
CA ASN A 74 40.34 58.28 -2.74
C ASN A 74 40.43 58.42 -1.21
N ALA A 75 39.49 57.80 -0.51
CA ALA A 75 39.36 57.94 0.94
C ALA A 75 39.04 56.62 1.61
N SER A 76 39.43 56.49 2.87
CA SER A 76 39.09 55.35 3.71
C SER A 76 38.73 55.82 5.11
N VAL A 77 37.66 55.25 5.67
CA VAL A 77 37.06 55.64 6.97
C VAL A 77 36.48 54.42 7.67
N ALA A 78 36.19 54.54 8.97
CA ALA A 78 35.60 53.46 9.76
C ALA A 78 34.10 53.28 9.50
N ALA A 79 33.32 54.36 9.44
CA ALA A 79 31.87 54.30 9.21
C ALA A 79 31.36 55.61 8.60
N ILE A 80 30.17 55.59 7.99
CA ILE A 80 29.53 56.79 7.46
C ILE A 80 28.06 56.83 7.89
N GLN A 81 27.61 57.97 8.44
CA GLN A 81 26.20 58.30 8.65
C GLN A 81 25.83 59.49 7.77
N VAL A 82 25.02 59.28 6.74
CA VAL A 82 24.48 60.33 5.88
C VAL A 82 23.18 60.82 6.49
N ASN A 83 23.17 62.08 6.94
CA ASN A 83 22.11 62.69 7.74
C ASN A 83 22.00 62.08 9.15
N ASN A 84 22.48 62.83 10.15
CA ASN A 84 22.43 62.49 11.57
C ASN A 84 21.59 63.48 12.39
N GLY A 85 20.69 64.24 11.75
CA GLY A 85 19.95 65.35 12.39
C GLY A 85 18.46 65.09 12.58
N ALA A 86 17.85 65.79 13.54
CA ALA A 86 16.39 65.80 13.77
C ALA A 86 15.60 66.70 12.79
N SER A 87 16.25 67.23 11.75
CA SER A 87 15.67 68.12 10.74
C SER A 87 15.26 67.32 9.51
N ALA A 88 14.16 67.71 8.88
CA ALA A 88 13.64 67.07 7.67
C ALA A 88 14.48 67.32 6.40
N ALA A 89 15.56 68.13 6.48
CA ALA A 89 16.40 68.42 5.33
C ALA A 89 17.27 67.21 4.94
N THR A 90 17.35 66.92 3.64
CA THR A 90 18.09 65.79 3.07
C THR A 90 19.58 66.09 2.98
N SER A 91 20.42 65.15 3.39
CA SER A 91 21.89 65.23 3.22
C SER A 91 22.34 64.28 2.12
N THR A 92 23.37 64.65 1.36
CA THR A 92 23.84 63.85 0.23
C THR A 92 25.30 63.49 0.37
N LEU A 93 25.66 62.25 0.03
CA LEU A 93 27.02 61.81 -0.24
C LEU A 93 27.11 61.40 -1.71
N SER A 94 27.98 62.05 -2.47
CA SER A 94 28.22 61.74 -3.89
C SER A 94 29.67 61.30 -4.10
N LEU A 95 29.95 60.42 -5.06
CA LEU A 95 31.32 60.06 -5.45
C LEU A 95 31.62 60.62 -6.84
N ASP A 96 32.79 61.24 -7.00
CA ASP A 96 33.28 61.66 -8.31
C ASP A 96 33.66 60.44 -9.18
N PRO A 97 33.63 60.58 -10.52
CA PRO A 97 34.02 59.52 -11.44
C PRO A 97 35.39 58.92 -11.13
N GLY A 98 35.44 57.59 -10.97
CA GLY A 98 36.69 56.84 -10.76
C GLY A 98 37.26 56.88 -9.34
N VAL A 99 36.64 57.61 -8.40
CA VAL A 99 37.10 57.68 -7.00
C VAL A 99 36.74 56.40 -6.24
N GLN A 100 37.62 55.98 -5.33
CA GLN A 100 37.41 54.85 -4.43
C GLN A 100 37.19 55.31 -2.99
N LEU A 101 36.05 54.93 -2.41
CA LEU A 101 35.74 55.12 -1.01
C LEU A 101 35.68 53.76 -0.30
N THR A 102 36.53 53.57 0.71
CA THR A 102 36.52 52.37 1.55
C THR A 102 35.96 52.69 2.93
N VAL A 103 34.94 51.96 3.35
CA VAL A 103 34.30 52.10 4.66
C VAL A 103 34.46 50.77 5.38
N ALA A 104 35.26 50.74 6.45
CA ALA A 104 35.53 49.50 7.17
C ALA A 104 34.28 48.89 7.82
N GLY A 105 33.29 49.72 8.15
CA GLY A 105 32.01 49.38 8.74
C GLY A 105 30.85 49.70 7.80
N THR A 106 29.75 50.21 8.36
CA THR A 106 28.50 50.44 7.64
C THR A 106 28.39 51.85 7.06
N VAL A 107 27.76 51.95 5.89
CA VAL A 107 27.24 53.22 5.36
C VAL A 107 25.75 53.31 5.67
N SER A 108 25.37 54.28 6.48
CA SER A 108 24.02 54.43 7.02
C SER A 108 23.33 55.66 6.44
N LEU A 109 22.10 55.51 5.95
CA LEU A 109 21.28 56.61 5.43
C LEU A 109 20.15 56.96 6.39
N GLY A 110 20.03 58.24 6.71
CA GLY A 110 18.92 58.79 7.50
C GLY A 110 19.02 58.47 8.99
N ALA A 111 18.45 59.38 9.77
CA ALA A 111 18.23 59.26 11.21
C ALA A 111 17.09 60.21 11.60
N GLY A 112 16.26 59.85 12.60
CA GLY A 112 15.16 60.70 13.05
C GLY A 112 14.15 60.98 11.93
N THR A 113 13.97 62.25 11.56
CA THR A 113 13.02 62.72 10.52
C THR A 113 13.68 63.10 9.18
N GLY A 114 15.01 63.12 9.10
CA GLY A 114 15.76 63.53 7.91
C GLY A 114 16.11 62.37 6.96
N GLY A 115 16.09 62.64 5.65
CA GLY A 115 16.49 61.67 4.61
C GLY A 115 17.99 61.74 4.27
N GLY A 116 18.62 60.59 4.04
CA GLY A 116 19.98 60.49 3.49
C GLY A 116 19.97 60.04 2.03
N ALA A 117 20.79 60.69 1.19
CA ALA A 117 20.96 60.37 -0.21
C ALA A 117 22.41 59.91 -0.49
N LEU A 118 22.57 58.80 -1.21
CA LEU A 118 23.89 58.33 -1.67
C LEU A 118 23.90 58.12 -3.18
N ASN A 119 24.83 58.80 -3.86
CA ASN A 119 25.01 58.75 -5.30
C ASN A 119 26.43 58.29 -5.66
N LEU A 120 26.55 57.16 -6.36
CA LEU A 120 27.85 56.58 -6.69
C LEU A 120 28.52 57.14 -7.95
N GLY A 121 27.76 57.79 -8.85
CA GLY A 121 28.30 58.18 -10.15
C GLY A 121 28.93 56.98 -10.86
N SER A 122 30.23 57.06 -11.18
CA SER A 122 31.05 55.94 -11.68
C SER A 122 32.19 55.56 -10.72
N GLY A 123 32.08 55.93 -9.45
CA GLY A 123 33.04 55.60 -8.40
C GLY A 123 32.92 54.15 -7.90
N THR A 124 33.79 53.78 -6.96
CA THR A 124 33.78 52.49 -6.27
C THR A 124 33.59 52.67 -4.77
N LEU A 125 32.60 52.00 -4.19
CA LEU A 125 32.33 51.97 -2.76
C LEU A 125 32.58 50.57 -2.21
N THR A 126 33.55 50.44 -1.30
CA THR A 126 33.75 49.21 -0.52
C THR A 126 33.18 49.45 0.88
N ALA A 127 32.28 48.59 1.37
CA ALA A 127 31.68 48.74 2.69
C ALA A 127 31.38 47.37 3.34
N ALA A 128 31.41 47.28 4.66
CA ALA A 128 31.00 46.06 5.36
C ALA A 128 29.49 45.82 5.30
N GLY A 129 28.71 46.87 5.06
CA GLY A 129 27.28 46.79 4.88
C GLY A 129 26.61 48.15 4.72
N PHE A 130 25.31 48.12 4.52
CA PHE A 130 24.46 49.30 4.47
C PHE A 130 23.42 49.28 5.58
N ALA A 131 23.03 50.46 6.05
CA ALA A 131 21.88 50.64 6.92
C ALA A 131 21.02 51.80 6.40
N ALA A 132 19.73 51.74 6.65
CA ALA A 132 18.82 52.85 6.39
C ALA A 132 17.84 52.95 7.56
N SER A 133 17.69 54.15 8.11
CA SER A 133 16.85 54.40 9.29
C SER A 133 16.18 55.78 9.21
N GLY A 134 15.28 56.05 10.15
CA GLY A 134 14.51 57.29 10.21
C GLY A 134 13.22 57.26 9.38
N SER A 135 12.36 58.26 9.59
CA SER A 135 11.08 58.44 8.88
C SER A 135 11.20 59.33 7.64
N GLY A 136 12.39 59.86 7.34
CA GLY A 136 12.65 60.64 6.14
C GLY A 136 12.84 59.78 4.88
N THR A 137 12.69 60.38 3.70
CA THR A 137 12.87 59.67 2.42
C THR A 137 14.36 59.50 2.12
N ASN A 138 14.90 58.32 2.39
CA ASN A 138 16.25 57.94 1.97
C ASN A 138 16.27 57.66 0.45
N SER A 139 17.36 58.02 -0.22
CA SER A 139 17.52 57.75 -1.65
C SER A 139 18.89 57.17 -1.97
N TRP A 140 18.92 56.36 -3.02
CA TRP A 140 20.09 55.67 -3.51
C TRP A 140 20.14 55.78 -5.03
N THR A 141 21.34 56.00 -5.58
CA THR A 141 21.56 56.03 -7.03
C THR A 141 22.89 55.36 -7.34
N SER A 142 22.84 54.18 -7.97
CA SER A 142 24.04 53.40 -8.29
C SER A 142 24.93 54.03 -9.36
N GLY A 143 24.35 54.83 -10.26
CA GLY A 143 25.03 55.31 -11.48
C GLY A 143 25.59 54.13 -12.29
N THR A 144 26.81 54.26 -12.79
CA THR A 144 27.61 53.18 -13.40
C THR A 144 28.71 52.67 -12.47
N GLY A 145 28.62 52.98 -11.17
CA GLY A 145 29.63 52.67 -10.17
C GLY A 145 29.66 51.21 -9.72
N THR A 146 30.62 50.92 -8.84
CA THR A 146 30.86 49.58 -8.29
C THR A 146 30.69 49.56 -6.78
N VAL A 147 29.97 48.57 -6.28
CA VAL A 147 29.84 48.30 -4.84
C VAL A 147 30.51 46.98 -4.50
N ILE A 148 31.33 46.99 -3.45
CA ILE A 148 31.99 45.80 -2.89
C ILE A 148 31.54 45.67 -1.44
N LEU A 149 30.78 44.61 -1.15
CA LEU A 149 30.36 44.25 0.20
C LEU A 149 31.37 43.29 0.80
N ASN A 150 32.05 43.70 1.87
CA ASN A 150 33.15 42.94 2.48
C ASN A 150 32.86 42.51 3.93
N GLY A 151 31.58 42.44 4.32
CA GLY A 151 31.13 42.00 5.63
C GLY A 151 29.76 41.31 5.57
N ASN A 152 29.31 40.80 6.72
CA ASN A 152 27.97 40.27 6.88
C ASN A 152 26.97 41.43 6.95
N ASN A 153 25.94 41.41 6.11
CA ASN A 153 24.96 42.48 6.10
C ASN A 153 23.56 42.04 5.67
N THR A 154 22.59 42.91 5.94
CA THR A 154 21.26 42.88 5.35
C THR A 154 21.08 44.19 4.59
N LEU A 155 20.84 44.14 3.29
CA LEU A 155 20.60 45.30 2.46
C LEU A 155 19.25 45.91 2.82
N PRO A 156 19.18 47.18 3.26
CA PRO A 156 17.91 47.87 3.41
C PRO A 156 17.20 48.01 2.07
N ALA A 157 15.86 48.09 2.09
CA ALA A 157 15.04 48.12 0.87
C ALA A 157 15.36 49.28 -0.11
N VAL A 158 15.95 50.38 0.36
CA VAL A 158 16.39 51.49 -0.51
C VAL A 158 17.57 51.12 -1.41
N PHE A 159 18.35 50.10 -1.04
CA PHE A 159 19.47 49.58 -1.82
C PHE A 159 19.01 48.39 -2.66
N ASP A 160 18.03 48.63 -3.54
CA ASP A 160 17.36 47.63 -4.38
C ASP A 160 18.00 47.46 -5.78
N ASN A 161 18.90 48.34 -6.17
CA ASN A 161 19.53 48.34 -7.50
C ASN A 161 21.03 48.62 -7.45
N PHE A 162 21.79 48.00 -8.34
CA PHE A 162 23.22 48.21 -8.49
C PHE A 162 23.61 48.17 -9.97
N TYR A 163 24.70 48.85 -10.32
CA TYR A 163 25.33 48.67 -11.63
C TYR A 163 26.33 47.52 -11.59
N ASN A 164 27.39 47.63 -10.78
CA ASN A 164 28.23 46.49 -10.41
C ASN A 164 28.11 46.19 -8.92
N LEU A 165 27.93 44.92 -8.56
CA LEU A 165 27.89 44.45 -7.18
C LEU A 165 28.85 43.27 -6.98
N THR A 166 29.71 43.36 -5.98
CA THR A 166 30.57 42.26 -5.53
C THR A 166 30.25 41.91 -4.09
N VAL A 167 29.82 40.68 -3.84
CA VAL A 167 29.72 40.08 -2.51
C VAL A 167 31.03 39.34 -2.24
N GLN A 168 31.93 39.99 -1.50
CA GLN A 168 33.27 39.51 -1.27
C GLN A 168 33.29 38.37 -0.23
N GLY A 169 34.08 37.34 -0.52
CA GLY A 169 34.34 36.22 0.38
C GLY A 169 35.04 36.62 1.66
N GLY A 170 34.83 35.85 2.72
CA GLY A 170 35.71 35.86 3.88
C GLY A 170 36.97 35.02 3.65
N VAL A 171 37.77 34.85 4.70
CA VAL A 171 38.87 33.88 4.69
C VAL A 171 38.31 32.45 4.64
N PRO A 172 39.05 31.45 4.15
CA PRO A 172 38.59 30.07 4.14
C PRO A 172 38.10 29.62 5.54
N GLY A 173 36.84 29.17 5.62
CA GLY A 173 36.17 28.79 6.88
C GLY A 173 35.29 29.88 7.51
N ASP A 174 35.30 31.11 6.99
CA ASP A 174 34.45 32.22 7.40
C ASP A 174 33.61 32.70 6.21
N SER A 175 32.41 32.11 6.04
CA SER A 175 31.52 32.47 4.94
C SER A 175 30.80 33.79 5.26
N ARG A 176 30.88 34.76 4.35
CA ARG A 176 30.18 36.04 4.49
C ARG A 176 28.81 36.00 3.84
N THR A 177 27.78 36.53 4.50
CA THR A 177 26.41 36.54 3.99
C THR A 177 25.87 37.95 3.82
N THR A 178 25.38 38.25 2.62
CA THR A 178 24.57 39.44 2.30
C THR A 178 23.13 39.01 2.10
N HIS A 179 22.22 39.50 2.95
CA HIS A 179 20.79 39.25 2.82
C HIS A 179 20.12 40.40 2.05
N ALA A 180 19.28 40.10 1.06
CA ALA A 180 18.46 41.09 0.40
C ALA A 180 17.27 41.50 1.28
N GLY A 181 17.01 42.81 1.43
CA GLY A 181 15.81 43.33 2.11
C GLY A 181 14.67 43.75 1.19
N ALA A 182 14.88 43.62 -0.13
CA ALA A 182 13.91 43.91 -1.20
C ALA A 182 14.34 43.15 -2.48
N PRO A 183 13.50 43.10 -3.54
CA PRO A 183 13.94 42.65 -4.86
C PRO A 183 15.21 43.38 -5.29
N LEU A 184 16.20 42.62 -5.79
CA LEU A 184 17.52 43.15 -6.11
C LEU A 184 17.74 43.14 -7.62
N SER A 185 18.13 44.28 -8.19
CA SER A 185 18.53 44.39 -9.59
C SER A 185 20.02 44.69 -9.73
N VAL A 186 20.74 43.93 -10.55
CA VAL A 186 22.12 44.25 -10.95
C VAL A 186 22.18 44.37 -12.46
N SER A 187 22.42 45.59 -12.94
CA SER A 187 22.31 45.91 -14.38
C SER A 187 23.56 45.58 -15.21
N ASN A 188 24.74 45.54 -14.59
CA ASN A 188 25.99 45.14 -15.22
C ASN A 188 26.56 43.87 -14.55
N ASN A 189 27.62 43.95 -13.76
CA ASN A 189 28.30 42.76 -13.23
C ASN A 189 27.86 42.40 -11.81
N LEU A 190 27.46 41.15 -11.59
CA LEU A 190 27.32 40.55 -10.27
C LEU A 190 28.45 39.55 -10.03
N THR A 191 29.20 39.76 -8.96
CA THR A 191 30.22 38.82 -8.46
C THR A 191 29.83 38.33 -7.08
N VAL A 192 29.69 37.01 -6.91
CA VAL A 192 29.56 36.34 -5.61
C VAL A 192 30.80 35.46 -5.45
N ALA A 193 31.78 35.96 -4.70
CA ALA A 193 33.08 35.32 -4.57
C ALA A 193 33.00 34.01 -3.77
N SER A 194 34.05 33.20 -3.81
CA SER A 194 34.14 32.00 -2.95
C SER A 194 34.04 32.38 -1.47
N SER A 195 33.50 31.49 -0.64
CA SER A 195 33.23 31.78 0.78
C SER A 195 32.33 33.01 1.01
N SER A 196 31.37 33.25 0.11
CA SER A 196 30.26 34.17 0.37
C SER A 196 28.91 33.60 -0.08
N VAL A 197 27.84 34.17 0.48
CA VAL A 197 26.45 33.87 0.21
C VAL A 197 25.70 35.17 -0.08
N LEU A 198 25.03 35.22 -1.22
CA LEU A 198 23.97 36.19 -1.47
C LEU A 198 22.63 35.50 -1.18
N ASP A 199 22.03 35.80 -0.03
CA ASP A 199 20.72 35.31 0.36
C ASP A 199 19.64 36.27 -0.12
N MET A 200 18.87 35.83 -1.12
CA MET A 200 17.75 36.60 -1.67
C MET A 200 16.50 36.55 -0.79
N ALA A 201 16.48 35.75 0.27
CA ALA A 201 15.30 35.48 1.07
C ALA A 201 14.10 35.17 0.16
N THR A 202 12.96 35.83 0.34
CA THR A 202 11.77 35.66 -0.51
C THR A 202 11.74 36.55 -1.75
N PHE A 203 12.78 37.36 -1.97
CA PHE A 203 12.83 38.38 -3.02
C PHE A 203 13.39 37.84 -4.34
N ALA A 204 13.04 38.52 -5.44
CA ALA A 204 13.53 38.18 -6.77
C ALA A 204 14.87 38.87 -7.07
N LEU A 205 15.75 38.17 -7.78
CA LEU A 205 16.98 38.72 -8.37
C LEU A 205 16.75 39.02 -9.85
N THR A 206 17.10 40.22 -10.30
CA THR A 206 17.10 40.60 -11.72
C THR A 206 18.50 40.93 -12.16
N LEU A 207 18.96 40.31 -13.25
CA LEU A 207 20.29 40.55 -13.81
C LEU A 207 20.19 41.13 -15.22
N GLY A 208 20.95 42.19 -15.50
CA GLY A 208 21.15 42.72 -16.85
C GLY A 208 22.00 41.81 -17.73
N ALA A 209 22.16 42.14 -19.01
CA ALA A 209 22.78 41.25 -20.00
C ALA A 209 24.27 40.93 -19.74
N ALA A 210 24.94 41.68 -18.88
CA ALA A 210 26.37 41.54 -18.59
C ALA A 210 26.69 40.36 -17.63
N GLY A 211 27.97 40.29 -17.19
CA GLY A 211 28.60 39.10 -16.62
C GLY A 211 28.15 38.74 -15.21
N LEU A 212 27.91 37.45 -14.99
CA LEU A 212 27.76 36.84 -13.67
C LEU A 212 29.03 36.04 -13.36
N VAL A 213 29.66 36.33 -12.22
CA VAL A 213 30.77 35.54 -11.67
C VAL A 213 30.28 34.94 -10.35
N LEU A 214 30.03 33.63 -10.36
CA LEU A 214 29.51 32.92 -9.18
C LEU A 214 30.50 31.83 -8.76
N ASP A 215 31.29 32.13 -7.72
CA ASP A 215 32.18 31.17 -7.06
C ASP A 215 31.67 30.78 -5.65
N GLY A 216 30.83 31.63 -5.05
CA GLY A 216 30.13 31.38 -3.78
C GLY A 216 28.75 30.74 -3.96
N THR A 217 27.79 31.14 -3.12
CA THR A 217 26.41 30.62 -3.19
C THR A 217 25.39 31.74 -3.36
N ILE A 218 24.41 31.52 -4.24
CA ILE A 218 23.16 32.30 -4.23
C ILE A 218 22.09 31.42 -3.59
N GLU A 219 21.45 31.93 -2.55
CA GLU A 219 20.35 31.26 -1.85
C GLU A 219 19.03 31.99 -2.13
N THR A 220 17.94 31.23 -2.29
CA THR A 220 16.60 31.79 -2.43
C THR A 220 15.55 30.95 -1.70
N GLN A 221 14.62 31.63 -1.04
CA GLN A 221 13.43 31.09 -0.41
C GLN A 221 12.15 31.54 -1.13
N SER A 222 12.28 32.27 -2.24
CA SER A 222 11.14 32.79 -2.99
C SER A 222 10.35 31.66 -3.65
N THR A 223 9.04 31.66 -3.45
CA THR A 223 8.09 30.76 -4.14
C THR A 223 7.52 31.40 -5.41
N SER A 224 8.05 32.56 -5.83
CA SER A 224 7.68 33.19 -7.10
C SER A 224 8.26 32.39 -8.27
N ALA A 225 7.52 32.32 -9.38
CA ALA A 225 7.98 31.69 -10.63
C ALA A 225 9.21 32.38 -11.25
N THR A 226 9.51 33.62 -10.85
CA THR A 226 10.60 34.45 -11.39
C THR A 226 11.65 34.83 -10.35
N ALA A 227 11.86 33.99 -9.33
CA ALA A 227 12.81 34.24 -8.25
C ALA A 227 14.24 34.53 -8.76
N LEU A 228 14.71 33.75 -9.73
CA LEU A 228 15.99 33.91 -10.39
C LEU A 228 15.78 33.98 -11.92
N PRO A 229 16.63 34.72 -12.67
CA PRO A 229 16.52 34.81 -14.13
C PRO A 229 16.87 33.49 -14.82
N ALA A 230 16.04 33.08 -15.78
CA ALA A 230 16.29 31.91 -16.62
C ALA A 230 17.43 32.15 -17.63
N GLY A 231 17.98 31.06 -18.18
CA GLY A 231 18.97 31.08 -19.26
C GLY A 231 20.39 31.49 -18.83
N ARG A 232 20.68 31.51 -17.54
CA ARG A 232 22.01 31.88 -16.99
C ARG A 232 22.89 30.66 -16.75
N THR A 233 24.19 30.92 -16.70
CA THR A 233 25.19 29.99 -16.14
C THR A 233 25.44 30.36 -14.69
N TRP A 234 24.89 29.56 -13.79
CA TRP A 234 24.99 29.67 -12.35
C TRP A 234 26.21 28.89 -11.84
N GLY A 235 27.38 29.53 -11.90
CA GLY A 235 28.63 28.98 -11.37
C GLY A 235 29.74 28.94 -12.40
N ASN A 236 30.95 28.64 -11.94
CA ASN A 236 32.11 28.43 -12.81
C ASN A 236 32.28 26.92 -13.08
N ILE A 237 31.72 26.46 -14.20
CA ILE A 237 31.68 25.04 -14.57
C ILE A 237 33.08 24.43 -14.72
N LEU A 238 34.05 25.18 -15.23
CA LEU A 238 35.40 24.68 -15.44
C LEU A 238 36.22 24.64 -14.14
N ALA A 239 35.99 25.60 -13.24
CA ALA A 239 36.64 25.61 -11.93
C ALA A 239 35.94 24.70 -10.91
N GLY A 240 34.72 24.24 -11.18
CA GLY A 240 33.92 23.45 -10.26
C GLY A 240 33.40 24.24 -9.05
N THR A 241 33.35 25.58 -9.14
CA THR A 241 32.94 26.49 -8.07
C THR A 241 31.58 27.12 -8.35
N GLY A 242 30.94 27.63 -7.30
CA GLY A 242 29.61 28.23 -7.40
C GLY A 242 28.47 27.24 -7.12
N ALA A 243 27.44 27.72 -6.44
CA ALA A 243 26.22 26.96 -6.16
C ALA A 243 24.97 27.85 -6.14
N VAL A 244 23.82 27.24 -6.44
CA VAL A 244 22.50 27.82 -6.17
C VAL A 244 21.74 26.91 -5.22
N LEU A 245 21.21 27.49 -4.16
CA LEU A 245 20.44 26.80 -3.12
C LEU A 245 18.99 27.31 -3.11
N TYR A 246 18.06 26.42 -3.42
CA TYR A 246 16.62 26.61 -3.24
C TYR A 246 16.21 26.07 -1.87
N ASN A 247 15.85 26.96 -0.94
CA ASN A 247 15.67 26.67 0.48
C ASN A 247 14.39 27.29 1.06
N ALA A 248 13.27 27.25 0.32
CA ALA A 248 11.99 27.73 0.87
C ALA A 248 11.61 26.99 2.16
N ALA A 249 11.22 27.74 3.19
CA ALA A 249 10.76 27.21 4.48
C ALA A 249 9.42 26.45 4.37
N SER A 250 8.59 26.81 3.40
CA SER A 250 7.31 26.16 3.09
C SER A 250 6.89 26.47 1.66
N GLY A 251 6.19 25.53 1.01
CA GLY A 251 5.75 25.69 -0.39
C GLY A 251 6.82 25.28 -1.40
N GLY A 252 6.41 25.09 -2.65
CA GLY A 252 7.32 24.74 -3.74
C GLY A 252 7.99 25.95 -4.37
N GLN A 253 9.19 25.77 -4.92
CA GLN A 253 9.89 26.81 -5.69
C GLN A 253 9.95 26.45 -7.17
N THR A 254 10.12 27.47 -8.01
CA THR A 254 10.42 27.29 -9.42
C THR A 254 11.93 27.35 -9.64
N VAL A 255 12.51 26.23 -10.07
CA VAL A 255 13.94 26.17 -10.40
C VAL A 255 14.13 26.70 -11.82
N ALA A 256 14.82 27.82 -11.95
CA ALA A 256 15.00 28.50 -13.22
C ALA A 256 15.78 27.62 -14.22
N GLN A 257 15.33 27.57 -15.47
CA GLN A 257 16.07 26.98 -16.59
C GLN A 257 17.49 27.58 -16.66
N GLY A 258 18.52 26.75 -16.86
CA GLY A 258 19.89 27.24 -16.97
C GLY A 258 20.95 26.17 -16.83
N THR A 259 22.21 26.61 -16.83
CA THR A 259 23.38 25.76 -16.54
C THR A 259 23.84 26.04 -15.12
N TYR A 260 23.95 25.02 -14.27
CA TYR A 260 24.40 25.15 -12.90
C TYR A 260 25.71 24.40 -12.71
N ASN A 261 26.65 24.97 -11.97
CA ASN A 261 27.75 24.18 -11.45
C ASN A 261 27.20 23.23 -10.39
N ASN A 262 26.71 23.78 -9.27
CA ASN A 262 26.02 23.02 -8.24
C ASN A 262 24.58 23.54 -8.03
N LEU A 263 23.61 22.62 -7.98
CA LEU A 263 22.20 22.91 -7.72
C LEU A 263 21.72 22.13 -6.49
N TYR A 264 21.26 22.85 -5.48
CA TYR A 264 20.80 22.27 -4.23
C TYR A 264 19.35 22.64 -3.93
N ILE A 265 18.59 21.67 -3.40
CA ILE A 265 17.21 21.87 -2.94
C ILE A 265 17.10 21.34 -1.51
N SER A 266 16.74 22.22 -0.56
CA SER A 266 16.83 21.91 0.87
C SER A 266 15.64 22.42 1.70
N HIS A 267 14.40 22.25 1.25
CA HIS A 267 13.22 22.65 2.04
C HIS A 267 13.17 21.93 3.39
N ALA A 268 13.16 22.69 4.48
CA ALA A 268 13.20 22.16 5.86
C ALA A 268 12.02 21.23 6.22
N SER A 269 10.86 21.42 5.59
CA SER A 269 9.65 20.60 5.79
C SER A 269 9.44 19.52 4.72
N GLY A 270 10.42 19.30 3.83
CA GLY A 270 10.16 18.64 2.55
C GLY A 270 9.38 19.55 1.59
N GLY A 271 9.00 19.00 0.43
CA GLY A 271 8.24 19.75 -0.58
C GLY A 271 8.78 19.56 -2.00
N GLU A 272 8.09 20.13 -2.98
CA GLU A 272 8.42 19.96 -4.39
C GLU A 272 8.85 21.28 -5.02
N SER A 273 10.02 21.27 -5.67
CA SER A 273 10.47 22.36 -6.52
C SER A 273 10.40 21.95 -7.99
N SER A 274 9.72 22.73 -8.82
CA SER A 274 9.46 22.42 -10.23
C SER A 274 10.43 23.16 -11.14
N ALA A 275 11.05 22.46 -12.08
CA ALA A 275 11.89 23.09 -13.11
C ALA A 275 11.05 23.92 -14.09
N SER A 276 11.54 25.09 -14.47
CA SER A 276 10.90 25.96 -15.47
C SER A 276 11.34 25.65 -16.91
N GLY A 277 12.24 24.69 -17.10
CA GLY A 277 12.85 24.33 -18.38
C GLY A 277 13.99 23.33 -18.17
N ASP A 278 14.73 23.01 -19.24
CA ASP A 278 15.88 22.10 -19.16
C ASP A 278 16.98 22.64 -18.23
N ILE A 279 17.55 21.75 -17.43
CA ILE A 279 18.62 22.08 -16.48
C ILE A 279 19.87 21.30 -16.87
N ILE A 280 20.99 22.02 -17.01
CA ILE A 280 22.30 21.43 -17.29
C ILE A 280 23.14 21.53 -16.02
N ILE A 281 23.70 20.41 -15.54
CA ILE A 281 24.55 20.37 -14.34
C ILE A 281 26.00 20.07 -14.72
N GLY A 282 26.93 20.91 -14.27
CA GLY A 282 28.38 20.73 -14.45
C GLY A 282 29.09 20.04 -13.28
N GLY A 283 28.55 20.17 -12.08
CA GLY A 283 29.05 19.58 -10.84
C GLY A 283 28.01 18.67 -10.20
N GLU A 284 27.36 19.16 -9.14
CA GLU A 284 26.45 18.38 -8.31
C GLU A 284 24.98 18.84 -8.40
N VAL A 285 24.05 17.89 -8.38
CA VAL A 285 22.63 18.11 -8.12
C VAL A 285 22.20 17.28 -6.92
N ALA A 286 21.67 17.95 -5.89
CA ALA A 286 21.25 17.28 -4.68
C ALA A 286 19.96 17.86 -4.08
N THR A 287 19.01 16.97 -3.81
CA THR A 287 17.90 17.21 -2.88
C THR A 287 18.37 16.84 -1.47
N LEU A 288 18.79 17.84 -0.70
CA LEU A 288 19.56 17.66 0.53
C LEU A 288 18.73 17.23 1.74
N THR A 289 17.40 17.33 1.67
CA THR A 289 16.50 16.97 2.77
C THR A 289 15.56 15.84 2.34
N THR A 290 15.39 14.82 3.20
CA THR A 290 14.44 13.72 2.91
C THR A 290 13.03 14.28 2.69
N GLY A 291 12.35 13.81 1.65
CA GLY A 291 11.03 14.30 1.26
C GLY A 291 11.03 15.56 0.40
N THR A 292 12.19 16.13 0.06
CA THR A 292 12.27 17.14 -1.01
C THR A 292 12.29 16.47 -2.38
N THR A 293 11.62 17.10 -3.34
CA THR A 293 11.55 16.64 -4.74
C THR A 293 12.03 17.75 -5.66
N LEU A 294 13.00 17.46 -6.53
CA LEU A 294 13.21 18.19 -7.77
C LEU A 294 12.31 17.57 -8.84
N ASN A 295 11.25 18.26 -9.23
CA ASN A 295 10.36 17.81 -10.29
C ASN A 295 10.77 18.46 -11.63
N MET A 296 11.35 17.66 -12.51
CA MET A 296 11.73 18.10 -13.86
C MET A 296 10.54 18.20 -14.81
N GLY A 297 9.37 17.64 -14.47
CA GLY A 297 8.24 17.54 -15.41
C GLY A 297 8.70 16.88 -16.71
N THR A 298 8.33 17.48 -17.85
CA THR A 298 8.74 17.02 -19.19
C THR A 298 10.12 17.53 -19.62
N PHE A 299 10.84 18.27 -18.78
CA PHE A 299 12.15 18.84 -19.10
C PHE A 299 13.29 17.86 -18.82
N GLN A 300 14.42 18.08 -19.47
CA GLN A 300 15.61 17.27 -19.32
C GLN A 300 16.48 17.76 -18.16
N LEU A 301 16.98 16.82 -17.36
CA LEU A 301 18.15 17.04 -16.50
C LEU A 301 19.39 16.50 -17.24
N ALA A 302 20.24 17.39 -17.73
CA ALA A 302 21.39 17.04 -18.57
C ALA A 302 22.73 17.25 -17.85
N ALA A 303 23.76 16.53 -18.30
CA ALA A 303 25.14 16.76 -17.88
C ALA A 303 25.82 17.76 -18.79
N HIS A 304 26.61 18.68 -18.21
CA HIS A 304 27.45 19.56 -18.99
C HIS A 304 28.58 18.77 -19.69
N PRO A 305 28.91 19.05 -20.97
CA PRO A 305 29.94 18.30 -21.70
C PRO A 305 31.35 18.36 -21.07
N SER A 306 31.69 19.50 -20.47
CA SER A 306 33.01 19.72 -19.83
C SER A 306 33.03 19.43 -18.32
N GLY A 307 31.89 19.07 -17.74
CA GLY A 307 31.70 18.90 -16.30
C GLY A 307 30.92 17.62 -16.04
N GLY A 308 31.65 16.53 -15.82
CA GLY A 308 31.04 15.23 -15.55
C GLY A 308 30.38 15.24 -14.19
N ILE A 309 29.05 15.23 -14.17
CA ILE A 309 28.24 14.99 -12.96
C ILE A 309 28.81 13.77 -12.19
N GLY A 310 29.48 13.97 -11.07
CA GLY A 310 30.11 12.89 -10.29
C GLY A 310 29.09 11.93 -9.66
N SER A 311 29.47 11.28 -8.56
CA SER A 311 28.47 10.67 -7.69
C SER A 311 27.56 11.77 -7.14
N GLN A 312 26.24 11.60 -7.25
CA GLN A 312 25.27 12.57 -6.78
C GLN A 312 24.88 12.26 -5.33
N THR A 313 24.80 13.29 -4.48
CA THR A 313 24.51 13.12 -3.04
C THR A 313 23.05 13.37 -2.69
N ASN A 314 22.15 13.43 -3.69
CA ASN A 314 20.73 13.62 -3.44
C ASN A 314 20.23 12.63 -2.37
N VAL A 315 19.48 13.12 -1.39
CA VAL A 315 18.84 12.32 -0.33
C VAL A 315 17.34 12.19 -0.59
N GLY A 316 16.74 13.21 -1.20
CA GLY A 316 15.34 13.22 -1.64
C GLY A 316 15.15 12.63 -3.04
N THR A 317 14.10 13.09 -3.72
CA THR A 317 13.66 12.56 -5.01
C THR A 317 14.03 13.49 -6.16
N ILE A 318 14.50 12.95 -7.27
CA ILE A 318 14.50 13.63 -8.57
C ILE A 318 13.45 12.94 -9.42
N ARG A 319 12.41 13.67 -9.81
CA ARG A 319 11.29 13.16 -10.61
C ARG A 319 11.41 13.64 -12.06
N THR A 320 11.14 12.76 -13.00
CA THR A 320 11.11 13.06 -14.43
C THR A 320 9.85 12.49 -15.08
N GLN A 321 9.33 13.21 -16.06
CA GLN A 321 8.23 12.83 -16.97
C GLN A 321 8.63 13.02 -18.43
N HIS A 322 9.94 13.17 -18.70
CA HIS A 322 10.49 13.38 -20.03
C HIS A 322 10.47 12.08 -20.85
N THR A 323 9.82 12.12 -22.02
CA THR A 323 9.57 10.98 -22.92
C THR A 323 10.15 11.18 -24.32
N ALA A 324 10.97 12.22 -24.54
CA ALA A 324 11.58 12.47 -25.84
C ALA A 324 12.73 11.48 -26.12
N THR A 325 13.35 11.60 -27.30
CA THR A 325 14.49 10.74 -27.71
C THR A 325 15.75 10.93 -26.87
N LEU A 326 15.86 12.07 -26.17
CA LEU A 326 16.96 12.36 -25.27
C LEU A 326 16.74 11.70 -23.90
N LEU A 327 17.83 11.47 -23.19
CA LEU A 327 17.78 10.82 -21.88
C LEU A 327 17.15 11.77 -20.84
N PRO A 328 16.18 11.31 -20.04
CA PRO A 328 15.49 12.14 -19.04
C PRO A 328 16.43 12.64 -17.93
N VAL A 329 17.39 11.79 -17.55
CA VAL A 329 18.47 12.10 -16.61
C VAL A 329 19.80 11.58 -17.17
N PRO A 330 20.95 12.05 -16.66
CA PRO A 330 22.26 11.64 -17.18
C PRO A 330 22.55 10.15 -16.92
N SER A 331 23.08 9.46 -17.94
CA SER A 331 23.50 8.06 -17.84
C SER A 331 24.83 7.88 -17.09
N GLY A 332 25.05 6.71 -16.51
CA GLY A 332 26.30 6.29 -15.86
C GLY A 332 26.55 6.92 -14.50
N ARG A 333 25.50 7.43 -13.85
CA ARG A 333 25.62 8.13 -12.57
C ARG A 333 25.27 7.23 -11.39
N ASN A 334 25.82 7.61 -10.24
CA ASN A 334 25.41 7.08 -8.93
C ASN A 334 24.47 8.10 -8.28
N TRP A 335 23.25 7.69 -7.99
CA TRP A 335 22.22 8.53 -7.37
C TRP A 335 22.04 8.13 -5.90
N GLY A 336 22.33 9.05 -4.97
CA GLY A 336 22.25 8.80 -3.53
C GLY A 336 20.83 8.59 -3.00
N GLY A 337 19.83 9.13 -3.69
CA GLY A 337 18.43 9.17 -3.25
C GLY A 337 17.52 8.42 -4.20
N THR A 338 16.30 8.93 -4.38
CA THR A 338 15.31 8.32 -5.28
C THR A 338 15.33 8.99 -6.65
N ILE A 339 15.44 8.19 -7.71
CA ILE A 339 15.05 8.63 -9.06
C ILE A 339 13.64 8.10 -9.33
N GLN A 340 12.72 9.01 -9.67
CA GLN A 340 11.33 8.70 -9.94
C GLN A 340 11.01 8.98 -11.42
N TYR A 341 10.67 7.93 -12.15
CA TYR A 341 10.11 7.99 -13.50
C TYR A 341 8.58 8.00 -13.38
N ASP A 342 7.93 9.05 -13.88
CA ASP A 342 6.51 9.32 -13.64
C ASP A 342 5.81 9.95 -14.85
N ALA A 343 6.19 9.53 -16.06
CA ALA A 343 5.52 10.01 -17.27
C ALA A 343 4.09 9.47 -17.37
N PRO A 344 3.06 10.32 -17.52
CA PRO A 344 1.67 9.88 -17.62
C PRO A 344 1.33 9.11 -18.92
N GLY A 345 2.30 8.92 -19.82
CA GLY A 345 2.17 8.14 -21.04
C GLY A 345 3.48 8.13 -21.83
N GLY A 346 3.62 7.23 -22.81
CA GLY A 346 4.72 7.23 -23.77
C GLY A 346 5.98 6.44 -23.39
N GLY A 347 6.06 5.88 -22.18
CA GLY A 347 7.23 5.14 -21.69
C GLY A 347 8.48 6.02 -21.51
N GLN A 348 9.24 5.81 -20.45
CA GLN A 348 10.53 6.47 -20.24
C GLN A 348 11.64 5.44 -20.29
N LYS A 349 12.74 5.77 -20.96
CA LYS A 349 13.94 4.95 -20.91
C LYS A 349 14.58 5.07 -19.53
N ILE A 350 14.65 3.95 -18.79
CA ILE A 350 15.40 3.87 -17.54
C ILE A 350 16.89 3.77 -17.90
N VAL A 351 17.65 4.77 -17.47
CA VAL A 351 19.02 4.95 -17.96
C VAL A 351 20.01 4.08 -17.19
N PHE A 352 21.10 3.67 -17.82
CA PHE A 352 22.20 2.98 -17.16
C PHE A 352 22.71 3.81 -15.97
N GLY A 353 22.92 3.18 -14.81
CA GLY A 353 23.37 3.85 -13.59
C GLY A 353 23.19 3.02 -12.33
N THR A 354 23.66 3.58 -11.21
CA THR A 354 23.46 3.03 -9.86
C THR A 354 22.45 3.90 -9.12
N TYR A 355 21.36 3.30 -8.68
CA TYR A 355 20.28 3.96 -7.96
C TYR A 355 20.29 3.48 -6.51
N ASN A 356 20.27 4.42 -5.56
CA ASN A 356 19.95 4.05 -4.19
C ASN A 356 18.47 3.59 -4.12
N ASN A 357 17.53 4.40 -4.62
CA ASN A 357 16.15 3.95 -4.84
C ASN A 357 15.70 4.27 -6.27
N LEU A 358 14.89 3.39 -6.85
CA LEU A 358 14.27 3.57 -8.15
C LEU A 358 12.75 3.41 -8.00
N THR A 359 12.01 4.40 -8.50
CA THR A 359 10.54 4.40 -8.49
C THR A 359 10.02 4.66 -9.89
N VAL A 360 9.08 3.84 -10.37
CA VAL A 360 8.53 3.93 -11.73
C VAL A 360 6.99 3.88 -11.66
N LEU A 361 6.31 5.00 -11.92
CA LEU A 361 4.86 5.15 -11.71
C LEU A 361 4.06 5.52 -12.97
N GLY A 362 4.72 5.73 -14.11
CA GLY A 362 4.10 6.21 -15.35
C GLY A 362 3.52 5.14 -16.29
N SER A 363 2.31 5.32 -16.84
CA SER A 363 1.63 4.31 -17.67
C SER A 363 2.30 4.07 -19.03
N GLY A 364 3.26 3.15 -19.09
CA GLY A 364 3.95 2.76 -20.32
C GLY A 364 4.78 1.49 -20.14
N SER A 365 5.28 0.99 -21.28
CA SER A 365 6.37 0.02 -21.33
C SER A 365 7.69 0.79 -21.35
N ASP A 366 8.46 0.70 -20.28
CA ASP A 366 9.75 1.36 -20.12
C ASP A 366 10.86 0.40 -20.53
N GLU A 367 11.69 0.81 -21.49
CA GLU A 367 12.91 0.06 -21.81
C GLU A 367 14.02 0.46 -20.83
N SER A 368 14.68 -0.52 -20.22
CA SER A 368 15.82 -0.28 -19.33
C SER A 368 17.14 -0.64 -20.00
N SER A 369 18.21 0.04 -19.58
CA SER A 369 19.59 -0.45 -19.74
C SER A 369 19.95 -1.38 -18.57
N SER A 370 21.17 -1.91 -18.54
CA SER A 370 21.67 -2.54 -17.30
C SER A 370 21.71 -1.50 -16.18
N ILE A 371 21.13 -1.83 -15.02
CA ILE A 371 21.03 -0.92 -13.88
C ILE A 371 21.39 -1.63 -12.58
N VAL A 372 21.87 -0.87 -11.61
CA VAL A 372 22.10 -1.35 -10.25
C VAL A 372 21.16 -0.61 -9.31
N VAL A 373 20.37 -1.35 -8.52
CA VAL A 373 19.52 -0.77 -7.48
C VAL A 373 19.96 -1.33 -6.13
N ASN A 374 20.26 -0.46 -5.16
CA ASN A 374 20.81 -0.87 -3.86
C ASN A 374 19.80 -0.80 -2.70
N GLY A 375 18.73 -0.04 -2.85
CA GLY A 375 17.63 0.12 -1.90
C GLY A 375 16.30 -0.36 -2.50
N LEU A 376 15.29 0.50 -2.54
CA LEU A 376 13.95 0.13 -2.97
C LEU A 376 13.79 0.19 -4.50
N LEU A 377 13.17 -0.85 -5.06
CA LEU A 377 12.59 -0.85 -6.40
C LEU A 377 11.06 -0.86 -6.29
N VAL A 378 10.44 0.26 -6.67
CA VAL A 378 8.98 0.46 -6.59
C VAL A 378 8.41 0.67 -7.98
N THR A 379 7.32 -0.03 -8.31
CA THR A 379 6.60 0.16 -9.57
C THR A 379 5.10 0.23 -9.35
N GLY A 380 4.38 1.01 -10.16
CA GLY A 380 2.92 0.99 -10.18
C GLY A 380 2.33 -0.30 -10.79
N SER A 381 1.09 -0.63 -10.48
CA SER A 381 0.45 -1.89 -10.92
C SER A 381 0.21 -2.02 -12.44
N GLY A 382 0.16 -0.89 -13.15
CA GLY A 382 -0.01 -0.84 -14.62
C GLY A 382 1.30 -0.70 -15.39
N ILE A 383 2.44 -0.74 -14.70
CA ILE A 383 3.76 -0.43 -15.26
C ILE A 383 4.37 -1.69 -15.84
N THR A 384 5.00 -1.58 -17.02
CA THR A 384 5.87 -2.63 -17.53
C THR A 384 7.28 -2.09 -17.66
N ILE A 385 8.25 -2.72 -16.98
CA ILE A 385 9.68 -2.48 -17.22
C ILE A 385 10.17 -3.63 -18.08
N ASP A 386 10.57 -3.37 -19.33
CA ASP A 386 11.26 -4.34 -20.18
C ASP A 386 12.77 -4.13 -20.07
N MET A 387 13.42 -5.08 -19.39
CA MET A 387 14.88 -5.11 -19.26
C MET A 387 15.57 -5.53 -20.56
N ASN A 388 14.83 -6.00 -21.57
CA ASN A 388 15.42 -6.63 -22.74
C ASN A 388 16.47 -7.68 -22.31
N GLN A 389 17.67 -7.69 -22.91
CA GLN A 389 18.79 -8.56 -22.52
C GLN A 389 19.68 -8.00 -21.40
N GLU A 390 19.26 -6.90 -20.77
CA GLU A 390 20.02 -6.21 -19.74
C GLU A 390 19.82 -6.83 -18.35
N THR A 391 20.62 -6.35 -17.39
CA THR A 391 20.64 -6.88 -16.02
C THR A 391 20.12 -5.87 -14.99
N LEU A 392 19.37 -6.39 -14.02
CA LEU A 392 19.00 -5.69 -12.80
C LEU A 392 19.90 -6.19 -11.66
N GLY A 393 20.96 -5.44 -11.39
CA GLY A 393 21.95 -5.72 -10.34
C GLY A 393 21.64 -5.06 -9.00
N GLY A 394 22.51 -5.33 -8.03
CA GLY A 394 22.50 -4.68 -6.71
C GLY A 394 21.73 -5.41 -5.61
N THR A 395 21.66 -4.80 -4.44
CA THR A 395 21.06 -5.39 -3.22
C THR A 395 19.54 -5.24 -3.13
N PHE A 396 18.91 -4.61 -4.12
CA PHE A 396 17.51 -4.16 -4.11
C PHE A 396 16.48 -5.04 -3.40
N ASP A 397 15.53 -4.37 -2.78
CA ASP A 397 14.23 -4.88 -2.33
C ASP A 397 13.14 -4.49 -3.34
N ALA A 398 12.52 -5.49 -3.98
CA ALA A 398 11.45 -5.33 -4.95
C ALA A 398 10.07 -5.78 -4.39
N THR A 399 9.89 -5.80 -3.08
CA THR A 399 8.57 -6.02 -2.47
C THR A 399 7.54 -4.95 -2.87
N GLY A 400 8.01 -3.72 -3.15
CA GLY A 400 7.20 -2.60 -3.67
C GLY A 400 6.99 -2.58 -5.19
N HIS A 401 7.55 -3.53 -5.94
CA HIS A 401 7.23 -3.73 -7.35
C HIS A 401 5.80 -4.24 -7.47
N ALA A 402 4.89 -3.51 -8.13
CA ALA A 402 3.50 -3.96 -8.33
C ALA A 402 3.17 -4.29 -9.79
N GLY A 403 3.96 -3.78 -10.75
CA GLY A 403 3.75 -3.96 -12.18
C GLY A 403 4.33 -5.27 -12.75
N ASN A 404 4.73 -5.23 -14.02
CA ASN A 404 5.37 -6.34 -14.73
C ASN A 404 6.84 -6.02 -15.04
N LEU A 405 7.75 -6.87 -14.60
CA LEU A 405 9.18 -6.82 -14.96
C LEU A 405 9.44 -7.88 -16.03
N ILE A 406 9.67 -7.48 -17.27
CA ILE A 406 10.03 -8.38 -18.37
C ILE A 406 11.55 -8.52 -18.43
N VAL A 407 12.04 -9.76 -18.46
CA VAL A 407 13.46 -10.09 -18.52
C VAL A 407 13.75 -11.04 -19.67
N ARG A 408 14.78 -10.73 -20.46
CA ARG A 408 15.17 -11.49 -21.66
C ARG A 408 16.65 -11.89 -21.68
N GLY A 409 17.45 -11.37 -20.75
CA GLY A 409 18.87 -11.75 -20.56
C GLY A 409 19.01 -13.10 -19.85
N SER A 410 20.11 -13.81 -20.08
CA SER A 410 20.32 -15.19 -19.61
C SER A 410 20.26 -15.33 -18.07
N THR A 411 20.80 -14.35 -17.35
CA THR A 411 20.80 -14.25 -15.88
C THR A 411 20.43 -12.82 -15.47
N PRO A 412 19.13 -12.49 -15.44
CA PRO A 412 18.70 -11.09 -15.40
C PRO A 412 18.90 -10.40 -14.04
N PHE A 413 19.00 -11.16 -12.96
CA PHE A 413 19.24 -10.67 -11.60
C PHE A 413 19.77 -11.80 -10.69
N ALA A 414 20.27 -11.44 -9.49
CA ALA A 414 20.77 -12.39 -8.49
C ALA A 414 19.65 -13.30 -7.92
N ALA A 415 20.01 -14.50 -7.42
CA ALA A 415 19.05 -15.38 -6.74
C ALA A 415 18.54 -14.78 -5.41
N GLY A 416 17.43 -15.33 -4.91
CA GLY A 416 16.88 -15.03 -3.59
C GLY A 416 16.10 -13.73 -3.50
N LYS A 417 15.77 -13.11 -4.64
CA LYS A 417 15.01 -11.85 -4.69
C LYS A 417 13.52 -12.07 -4.43
N THR A 418 12.87 -11.04 -3.91
CA THR A 418 11.42 -11.01 -3.68
C THR A 418 10.79 -9.92 -4.55
N PHE A 419 9.75 -10.28 -5.31
CA PHE A 419 9.03 -9.38 -6.20
C PHE A 419 7.55 -9.31 -5.82
N GLY A 420 7.04 -8.11 -5.54
CA GLY A 420 5.62 -7.89 -5.20
C GLY A 420 4.65 -7.99 -6.39
N GLY A 421 5.18 -7.96 -7.62
CA GLY A 421 4.41 -7.90 -8.86
C GLY A 421 4.67 -9.11 -9.75
N THR A 422 4.46 -8.94 -11.05
CA THR A 422 4.73 -9.98 -12.05
C THR A 422 6.18 -9.90 -12.50
N VAL A 423 6.86 -11.04 -12.59
CA VAL A 423 8.10 -11.18 -13.34
C VAL A 423 7.83 -12.08 -14.55
N THR A 424 8.15 -11.56 -15.73
CA THR A 424 7.95 -12.25 -17.01
C THR A 424 9.30 -12.58 -17.64
N TYR A 425 9.64 -13.86 -17.69
CA TYR A 425 10.72 -14.38 -18.51
C TYR A 425 10.19 -14.52 -19.95
N ALA A 426 10.78 -13.79 -20.91
CA ALA A 426 10.29 -13.75 -22.30
C ALA A 426 11.41 -13.56 -23.33
N THR A 427 11.99 -14.66 -23.81
CA THR A 427 13.03 -14.61 -24.86
C THR A 427 13.14 -15.92 -25.62
N ASN A 428 13.85 -15.87 -26.75
CA ASN A 428 14.19 -17.03 -27.59
C ASN A 428 15.66 -17.49 -27.41
N ILE A 429 16.35 -16.97 -26.38
CA ILE A 429 17.70 -17.40 -26.01
C ILE A 429 17.66 -18.20 -24.71
N ALA A 430 18.73 -18.91 -24.43
CA ALA A 430 18.90 -19.62 -23.16
C ALA A 430 18.78 -18.67 -21.94
N GLN A 431 17.87 -18.97 -21.03
CA GLN A 431 17.59 -18.19 -19.82
C GLN A 431 17.45 -19.07 -18.59
N THR A 432 17.94 -18.57 -17.46
CA THR A 432 17.79 -19.21 -16.15
C THR A 432 16.73 -18.48 -15.32
N VAL A 433 15.64 -19.18 -14.98
CA VAL A 433 14.70 -18.72 -13.95
C VAL A 433 15.37 -18.87 -12.60
N ARG A 434 15.48 -17.75 -11.87
CA ARG A 434 16.23 -17.69 -10.62
C ARG A 434 15.38 -18.20 -9.46
N THR A 435 16.02 -18.74 -8.44
CA THR A 435 15.37 -18.99 -7.14
C THR A 435 14.96 -17.67 -6.49
N GLY A 436 13.85 -17.66 -5.77
CA GLY A 436 13.28 -16.42 -5.20
C GLY A 436 11.81 -16.54 -4.86
N SER A 437 11.22 -15.40 -4.50
CA SER A 437 9.79 -15.26 -4.20
C SER A 437 9.12 -14.32 -5.20
N TYR A 438 8.16 -14.84 -5.94
CA TYR A 438 7.43 -14.14 -6.99
C TYR A 438 5.97 -13.98 -6.56
N ASN A 439 5.41 -12.77 -6.66
CA ASN A 439 3.96 -12.65 -6.56
C ASN A 439 3.33 -13.30 -7.80
N ASN A 440 3.66 -12.89 -9.02
CA ASN A 440 3.30 -13.67 -10.21
C ASN A 440 4.55 -14.04 -11.01
N LEU A 441 4.58 -15.26 -11.54
CA LEU A 441 5.66 -15.74 -12.40
C LEU A 441 5.09 -16.13 -13.76
N SER A 442 5.56 -15.46 -14.81
CA SER A 442 5.24 -15.77 -16.20
C SER A 442 6.51 -16.21 -16.93
N ILE A 443 6.46 -17.35 -17.60
CA ILE A 443 7.55 -17.91 -18.40
C ILE A 443 6.97 -18.18 -19.78
N SER A 444 7.45 -17.50 -20.81
CA SER A 444 6.87 -17.58 -22.16
C SER A 444 7.90 -17.49 -23.29
N ASN A 445 7.58 -18.06 -24.46
CA ASN A 445 8.37 -17.97 -25.70
C ASN A 445 9.71 -18.75 -25.72
N PHE A 446 9.89 -19.73 -24.84
CA PHE A 446 11.10 -20.57 -24.79
C PHE A 446 10.97 -21.86 -25.57
N ARG A 447 12.10 -22.43 -26.00
CA ARG A 447 12.22 -23.86 -26.31
C ARG A 447 12.73 -24.61 -25.08
N GLN A 448 12.51 -25.92 -25.02
CA GLN A 448 12.97 -26.76 -23.90
C GLN A 448 14.46 -26.56 -23.54
N PHE A 449 15.36 -26.51 -24.53
CA PHE A 449 16.80 -26.35 -24.31
C PHE A 449 17.22 -24.92 -23.94
N ASP A 450 16.31 -23.95 -24.11
CA ASP A 450 16.55 -22.54 -23.80
C ASP A 450 16.12 -22.18 -22.37
N LEU A 451 15.56 -23.12 -21.61
CA LEU A 451 15.07 -22.83 -20.27
C LEU A 451 15.79 -23.68 -19.22
N THR A 452 16.49 -23.01 -18.32
CA THR A 452 17.01 -23.60 -17.08
C THR A 452 16.20 -23.10 -15.90
N LEU A 453 15.73 -24.02 -15.06
CA LEU A 453 15.15 -23.68 -13.76
C LEU A 453 16.25 -23.88 -12.72
N GLU A 454 16.62 -22.80 -12.01
CA GLU A 454 17.72 -22.86 -11.05
C GLU A 454 17.41 -23.82 -9.90
N ALA A 455 18.38 -24.66 -9.54
CA ALA A 455 18.24 -25.57 -8.41
C ALA A 455 17.97 -24.81 -7.09
N GLY A 456 17.03 -25.32 -6.30
CA GLY A 456 16.52 -24.67 -5.09
C GLY A 456 15.04 -24.31 -5.18
N THR A 457 14.57 -23.40 -4.33
CA THR A 457 13.14 -23.09 -4.22
C THR A 457 12.74 -21.88 -5.07
N ILE A 458 11.71 -22.08 -5.90
CA ILE A 458 11.00 -21.02 -6.62
C ILE A 458 9.62 -20.90 -5.96
N SER A 459 9.41 -19.83 -5.19
CA SER A 459 8.14 -19.58 -4.50
C SER A 459 7.25 -18.67 -5.33
N VAL A 460 5.98 -19.04 -5.50
CA VAL A 460 4.97 -18.27 -6.24
C VAL A 460 3.77 -18.05 -5.33
N ALA A 461 3.45 -16.80 -5.01
CA ALA A 461 2.37 -16.42 -4.08
C ALA A 461 1.04 -16.05 -4.77
N GLY A 462 1.08 -15.73 -6.06
CA GLY A 462 -0.05 -15.43 -6.94
C GLY A 462 -0.13 -16.47 -8.05
N ASN A 463 -0.08 -16.08 -9.32
CA ASN A 463 -0.28 -17.00 -10.44
C ASN A 463 1.03 -17.47 -11.06
N LEU A 464 1.03 -18.72 -11.52
CA LEU A 464 2.06 -19.28 -12.40
C LEU A 464 1.47 -19.41 -13.81
N LEU A 465 2.10 -18.76 -14.78
CA LEU A 465 1.89 -18.98 -16.20
C LEU A 465 3.18 -19.50 -16.83
N PHE A 466 3.16 -20.75 -17.29
CA PHE A 466 4.29 -21.39 -17.94
C PHE A 466 3.87 -21.81 -19.34
N ASN A 467 4.41 -21.14 -20.35
CA ASN A 467 4.12 -21.37 -21.76
C ASN A 467 5.42 -21.57 -22.55
N ALA A 468 5.94 -22.80 -22.54
CA ALA A 468 7.16 -23.17 -23.27
C ALA A 468 6.84 -24.09 -24.46
N VAL A 469 7.73 -24.11 -25.44
CA VAL A 469 7.67 -24.99 -26.60
C VAL A 469 8.61 -26.16 -26.37
N ALA A 470 8.11 -27.39 -26.42
CA ALA A 470 8.97 -28.57 -26.45
C ALA A 470 9.28 -28.92 -27.91
N GLU A 471 10.56 -28.88 -28.30
CA GLU A 471 10.97 -29.32 -29.64
C GLU A 471 11.30 -30.82 -29.61
N SER A 472 10.79 -31.58 -30.59
CA SER A 472 11.06 -33.01 -30.80
C SER A 472 10.90 -33.93 -29.57
N GLY A 473 9.66 -34.23 -29.17
CA GLY A 473 9.37 -35.36 -28.27
C GLY A 473 9.98 -35.33 -26.87
N GLY A 474 10.60 -34.22 -26.45
CA GLY A 474 11.22 -34.07 -25.13
C GLY A 474 10.24 -33.65 -24.04
N THR A 475 10.44 -34.16 -22.82
CA THR A 475 9.75 -33.75 -21.59
C THR A 475 10.52 -32.62 -20.92
N ILE A 476 9.85 -31.51 -20.58
CA ILE A 476 10.48 -30.44 -19.79
C ILE A 476 10.38 -30.85 -18.31
N ILE A 477 11.52 -31.12 -17.67
CA ILE A 477 11.61 -31.51 -16.26
C ILE A 477 12.33 -30.40 -15.49
N SER A 478 11.72 -29.92 -14.39
CA SER A 478 12.30 -28.92 -13.48
C SER A 478 13.37 -29.47 -12.54
N THR A 479 14.35 -30.18 -13.11
CA THR A 479 15.37 -30.94 -12.38
C THR A 479 16.06 -30.09 -11.31
N GLY A 480 15.99 -30.53 -10.05
CA GLY A 480 16.62 -29.88 -8.90
C GLY A 480 15.90 -28.64 -8.36
N SER A 481 14.76 -28.26 -8.95
CA SER A 481 13.93 -27.15 -8.46
C SER A 481 12.76 -27.66 -7.61
N VAL A 482 12.41 -26.91 -6.57
CA VAL A 482 11.17 -27.08 -5.79
C VAL A 482 10.26 -25.90 -6.09
N PHE A 483 9.08 -26.15 -6.66
CA PHE A 483 8.06 -25.12 -6.80
C PHE A 483 7.23 -25.05 -5.53
N ASN A 484 7.26 -23.90 -4.85
CA ASN A 484 6.46 -23.66 -3.65
C ASN A 484 5.31 -22.71 -3.98
N PHE A 485 4.09 -23.22 -4.07
CA PHE A 485 2.89 -22.41 -4.22
C PHE A 485 2.44 -21.95 -2.83
N ASN A 486 2.79 -20.73 -2.45
CA ASN A 486 2.71 -20.21 -1.08
C ASN A 486 1.68 -19.09 -0.87
N GLY A 487 0.76 -18.90 -1.81
CA GLY A 487 -0.25 -17.84 -1.76
C GLY A 487 -1.40 -18.10 -0.80
N SER A 488 -1.84 -17.09 -0.05
CA SER A 488 -3.05 -17.19 0.77
C SER A 488 -4.34 -16.94 -0.01
N ALA A 489 -4.25 -16.23 -1.14
CA ALA A 489 -5.34 -16.05 -2.08
C ALA A 489 -5.43 -17.22 -3.07
N ALA A 490 -6.48 -17.23 -3.90
CA ALA A 490 -6.59 -18.19 -4.98
C ALA A 490 -5.44 -18.01 -5.99
N GLN A 491 -4.77 -19.11 -6.36
CA GLN A 491 -3.67 -19.16 -7.30
C GLN A 491 -4.09 -19.99 -8.52
N ASN A 492 -3.84 -19.48 -9.71
CA ASN A 492 -3.99 -20.20 -10.96
C ASN A 492 -2.63 -20.75 -11.41
N ILE A 493 -2.61 -22.02 -11.78
CA ILE A 493 -1.44 -22.73 -12.28
C ILE A 493 -1.73 -23.16 -13.71
N THR A 494 -1.13 -22.47 -14.67
CA THR A 494 -1.22 -22.80 -16.09
C THR A 494 0.15 -23.21 -16.60
N VAL A 495 0.23 -24.40 -17.15
CA VAL A 495 1.44 -25.00 -17.74
C VAL A 495 1.08 -25.56 -19.10
N THR A 496 1.20 -24.71 -20.12
CA THR A 496 0.96 -25.08 -21.52
C THR A 496 2.29 -25.32 -22.21
N ALA A 497 2.73 -26.57 -22.31
CA ALA A 497 3.84 -26.91 -23.18
C ALA A 497 3.31 -27.13 -24.61
N ARG A 498 3.56 -26.17 -25.52
CA ARG A 498 3.07 -26.26 -26.91
C ARG A 498 4.06 -27.04 -27.77
N GLN A 499 3.67 -28.21 -28.28
CA GLN A 499 4.37 -28.83 -29.41
C GLN A 499 3.74 -28.40 -30.74
N THR A 500 4.52 -28.48 -31.82
CA THR A 500 4.00 -28.82 -33.15
C THR A 500 3.85 -30.35 -33.23
N GLY A 501 2.89 -30.94 -32.51
CA GLY A 501 2.78 -32.39 -32.29
C GLY A 501 1.91 -32.75 -31.07
N PRO A 502 1.78 -34.05 -30.68
CA PRO A 502 1.04 -34.44 -29.47
C PRO A 502 1.62 -33.77 -28.22
N THR A 503 0.76 -33.49 -27.25
CA THR A 503 1.05 -32.73 -26.01
C THR A 503 2.26 -33.30 -25.27
N VAL A 504 3.17 -32.42 -24.82
CA VAL A 504 4.25 -32.77 -23.90
C VAL A 504 3.83 -32.45 -22.48
N ASP A 505 4.10 -33.38 -21.57
CA ASP A 505 3.94 -33.14 -20.14
C ASP A 505 5.12 -32.31 -19.63
N PHE A 506 4.84 -31.17 -19.02
CA PHE A 506 5.79 -30.54 -18.11
C PHE A 506 5.75 -31.29 -16.78
N VAL A 507 6.93 -31.61 -16.25
CA VAL A 507 7.07 -32.40 -15.03
C VAL A 507 7.77 -31.57 -13.96
N PHE A 508 7.05 -31.29 -12.87
CA PHE A 508 7.66 -30.77 -11.65
C PHE A 508 8.52 -31.86 -11.00
N THR A 509 9.73 -31.52 -10.55
CA THR A 509 10.51 -32.44 -9.71
C THR A 509 9.83 -32.53 -8.35
N ASP A 510 9.84 -31.44 -7.58
CA ASP A 510 9.14 -31.36 -6.29
C ASP A 510 8.18 -30.18 -6.26
N VAL A 511 7.05 -30.35 -5.59
CA VAL A 511 6.04 -29.31 -5.37
C VAL A 511 5.74 -29.21 -3.88
N THR A 512 5.70 -27.99 -3.36
CA THR A 512 5.19 -27.69 -2.01
C THR A 512 3.97 -26.80 -2.13
N LEU A 513 2.91 -27.17 -1.41
CA LEU A 513 1.75 -26.30 -1.20
C LEU A 513 1.81 -25.73 0.21
N SER A 514 1.82 -24.40 0.29
CA SER A 514 1.82 -23.66 1.55
C SER A 514 0.96 -22.40 1.46
N GLY A 515 0.82 -21.70 2.58
CA GLY A 515 0.15 -20.40 2.66
C GLY A 515 -1.38 -20.43 2.61
N GLY A 516 -2.01 -21.59 2.47
CA GLY A 516 -3.47 -21.74 2.45
C GLY A 516 -4.05 -21.52 1.07
N GLY A 517 -5.27 -20.96 0.99
CA GLY A 517 -5.94 -20.65 -0.27
C GLY A 517 -6.19 -21.86 -1.18
N THR A 518 -6.73 -21.61 -2.37
CA THR A 518 -6.94 -22.63 -3.40
C THR A 518 -5.87 -22.51 -4.49
N LYS A 519 -5.27 -23.63 -4.87
CA LYS A 519 -4.34 -23.73 -6.01
C LYS A 519 -5.07 -24.44 -7.13
N THR A 520 -5.41 -23.77 -8.21
CA THR A 520 -6.24 -24.35 -9.28
C THR A 520 -5.40 -24.67 -10.49
N LEU A 521 -5.40 -25.93 -10.90
CA LEU A 521 -4.82 -26.34 -12.17
C LEU A 521 -5.71 -25.88 -13.33
N LEU A 522 -5.13 -25.18 -14.30
CA LEU A 522 -5.76 -24.77 -15.56
C LEU A 522 -5.11 -25.44 -16.78
N SER A 523 -4.26 -26.43 -16.53
CA SER A 523 -3.62 -27.34 -17.48
C SER A 523 -3.32 -28.66 -16.75
N PRO A 524 -3.16 -29.80 -17.44
CA PRO A 524 -2.59 -30.99 -16.81
C PRO A 524 -1.20 -30.73 -16.25
N VAL A 525 -0.87 -31.36 -15.12
CA VAL A 525 0.43 -31.21 -14.45
C VAL A 525 0.92 -32.57 -13.96
N SER A 526 2.21 -32.87 -14.20
CA SER A 526 2.88 -34.06 -13.66
C SER A 526 3.92 -33.71 -12.59
N ILE A 527 4.07 -34.57 -11.56
CA ILE A 527 5.11 -34.44 -10.51
C ILE A 527 5.90 -35.76 -10.43
N ALA A 528 7.23 -35.67 -10.48
CA ALA A 528 8.15 -36.82 -10.46
C ALA A 528 8.63 -37.25 -9.07
N GLY A 529 8.79 -36.28 -8.17
CA GLY A 529 9.36 -36.42 -6.83
C GLY A 529 8.32 -36.24 -5.72
N LEU A 530 8.57 -35.32 -4.81
CA LEU A 530 7.77 -35.11 -3.61
C LEU A 530 6.71 -34.03 -3.81
N LEU A 531 5.45 -34.39 -3.53
CA LEU A 531 4.36 -33.44 -3.30
C LEU A 531 4.19 -33.22 -1.78
N THR A 532 4.64 -32.07 -1.29
CA THR A 532 4.50 -31.65 0.11
C THR A 532 3.24 -30.82 0.28
N LEU A 533 2.31 -31.30 1.10
CA LEU A 533 1.03 -30.67 1.39
C LEU A 533 1.10 -30.07 2.80
N THR A 534 1.37 -28.78 2.93
CA THR A 534 1.48 -28.13 4.26
C THR A 534 0.21 -27.36 4.59
N ASP A 535 -0.24 -26.51 3.66
CA ASP A 535 -1.43 -25.66 3.82
C ASP A 535 -1.98 -25.25 2.44
N GLY A 536 -3.29 -25.35 2.24
CA GLY A 536 -3.98 -25.01 1.00
C GLY A 536 -4.49 -26.23 0.20
N VAL A 537 -5.51 -26.00 -0.61
CA VAL A 537 -6.20 -27.05 -1.39
C VAL A 537 -5.80 -26.98 -2.86
N LEU A 538 -5.29 -28.08 -3.42
CA LEU A 538 -5.01 -28.19 -4.86
C LEU A 538 -6.24 -28.70 -5.59
N ILE A 539 -6.77 -27.93 -6.54
CA ILE A 539 -7.93 -28.28 -7.34
C ILE A 539 -7.46 -28.84 -8.69
N SER A 540 -7.87 -30.06 -8.99
CA SER A 540 -7.68 -30.73 -10.28
C SER A 540 -9.04 -31.13 -10.88
N THR A 541 -9.08 -31.34 -12.19
CA THR A 541 -10.27 -31.87 -12.88
C THR A 541 -9.90 -33.06 -13.76
N ALA A 542 -10.88 -33.68 -14.40
CA ALA A 542 -10.61 -34.75 -15.37
C ALA A 542 -9.86 -34.25 -16.61
N THR A 543 -9.95 -32.94 -16.94
CA THR A 543 -9.20 -32.32 -18.05
C THR A 543 -7.89 -31.75 -17.54
N GLU A 544 -7.90 -31.05 -16.41
CA GLU A 544 -6.73 -30.45 -15.76
C GLU A 544 -6.22 -31.37 -14.66
N LEU A 545 -5.75 -32.54 -15.10
CA LEU A 545 -5.42 -33.67 -14.23
C LEU A 545 -4.07 -33.45 -13.52
N LEU A 546 -4.03 -33.73 -12.23
CA LEU A 546 -2.76 -33.91 -11.50
C LEU A 546 -2.31 -35.37 -11.64
N THR A 547 -1.09 -35.57 -12.16
CA THR A 547 -0.45 -36.88 -12.30
C THR A 547 0.81 -36.98 -11.45
N LEU A 548 0.92 -38.03 -10.65
CA LEU A 548 2.12 -38.39 -9.89
C LEU A 548 2.83 -39.55 -10.61
N GLN A 549 4.10 -39.36 -10.96
CA GLN A 549 4.89 -40.41 -11.62
C GLN A 549 5.20 -41.58 -10.69
N ALA A 550 5.75 -42.66 -11.24
CA ALA A 550 5.98 -43.92 -10.50
C ALA A 550 6.88 -43.78 -9.27
N SER A 551 7.83 -42.85 -9.28
CA SER A 551 8.71 -42.53 -8.15
C SER A 551 8.15 -41.50 -7.19
N ALA A 552 7.03 -40.85 -7.54
CA ALA A 552 6.52 -39.72 -6.77
C ALA A 552 5.91 -40.18 -5.44
N SER A 553 6.07 -39.32 -4.43
CA SER A 553 5.58 -39.53 -3.06
C SER A 553 4.85 -38.28 -2.55
N THR A 554 4.08 -38.44 -1.48
CA THR A 554 3.32 -37.35 -0.86
C THR A 554 3.60 -37.30 0.64
N THR A 555 3.56 -36.11 1.24
CA THR A 555 3.72 -35.92 2.69
C THR A 555 2.92 -34.72 3.20
N GLY A 556 2.63 -34.67 4.49
CA GLY A 556 2.01 -33.52 5.18
C GLY A 556 0.49 -33.37 5.02
N ALA A 557 -0.14 -34.17 4.17
CA ALA A 557 -1.57 -34.07 3.87
C ALA A 557 -2.44 -34.09 5.14
N SER A 558 -3.41 -33.18 5.20
CA SER A 558 -4.28 -32.97 6.35
C SER A 558 -5.56 -32.26 5.93
N THR A 559 -6.48 -32.00 6.86
CA THR A 559 -7.68 -31.18 6.59
C THR A 559 -7.35 -29.76 6.14
N ALA A 560 -6.15 -29.25 6.44
CA ALA A 560 -5.66 -27.97 5.94
C ALA A 560 -5.05 -28.06 4.52
N SER A 561 -4.61 -29.24 4.07
CA SER A 561 -4.00 -29.40 2.76
C SER A 561 -4.22 -30.78 2.14
N TYR A 562 -4.91 -30.80 0.99
CA TYR A 562 -5.26 -32.00 0.25
C TYR A 562 -5.52 -31.68 -1.23
N VAL A 563 -5.62 -32.73 -2.06
CA VAL A 563 -6.04 -32.62 -3.47
C VAL A 563 -7.56 -32.75 -3.56
N GLN A 564 -8.22 -31.73 -4.10
CA GLN A 564 -9.65 -31.72 -4.40
C GLN A 564 -9.89 -31.95 -5.88
N GLY A 565 -10.29 -33.17 -6.23
CA GLY A 565 -10.49 -33.60 -7.61
C GLY A 565 -9.71 -34.87 -7.93
N PRO A 566 -9.69 -35.28 -9.20
CA PRO A 566 -8.98 -36.48 -9.63
C PRO A 566 -7.47 -36.35 -9.47
N LEU A 567 -6.86 -37.35 -8.82
CA LEU A 567 -5.42 -37.52 -8.70
C LEU A 567 -5.02 -38.84 -9.34
N HIS A 568 -4.19 -38.78 -10.39
CA HIS A 568 -3.67 -39.95 -11.07
C HIS A 568 -2.30 -40.34 -10.54
N ARG A 569 -2.07 -41.62 -10.26
CA ARG A 569 -0.77 -42.18 -9.85
C ARG A 569 -0.37 -43.27 -10.81
N LEU A 570 0.75 -43.05 -11.50
CA LEU A 570 1.43 -44.05 -12.32
C LEU A 570 2.22 -44.99 -11.43
N GLY A 571 2.34 -46.28 -11.73
CA GLY A 571 3.38 -47.16 -11.15
C GLY A 571 2.90 -48.38 -10.37
N THR A 572 3.83 -48.99 -9.62
CA THR A 572 3.70 -50.37 -9.12
C THR A 572 3.74 -50.53 -7.60
N SER A 573 3.99 -49.44 -6.86
CA SER A 573 4.14 -49.41 -5.40
C SER A 573 2.82 -49.12 -4.67
N ALA A 574 2.74 -49.50 -3.40
CA ALA A 574 1.64 -49.07 -2.54
C ALA A 574 1.61 -47.54 -2.45
N PHE A 575 0.42 -46.96 -2.34
CA PHE A 575 0.25 -45.51 -2.34
C PHE A 575 -1.00 -45.09 -1.57
N VAL A 576 -0.91 -43.98 -0.85
CA VAL A 576 -2.05 -43.32 -0.21
C VAL A 576 -2.31 -42.02 -0.95
N PHE A 577 -3.47 -41.94 -1.60
CA PHE A 577 -3.91 -40.75 -2.32
C PHE A 577 -4.32 -39.67 -1.32
N PRO A 578 -3.66 -38.50 -1.28
CA PRO A 578 -3.99 -37.43 -0.36
C PRO A 578 -5.19 -36.59 -0.84
N VAL A 579 -6.30 -37.25 -1.15
CA VAL A 579 -7.51 -36.61 -1.67
C VAL A 579 -8.42 -36.10 -0.54
N GLY A 580 -9.28 -35.16 -0.87
CA GLY A 580 -10.27 -34.60 0.06
C GLY A 580 -11.28 -33.70 -0.65
N GLY A 581 -12.19 -33.12 0.13
CA GLY A 581 -13.27 -32.27 -0.38
C GLY A 581 -14.24 -31.82 0.69
N GLY A 582 -14.87 -30.67 0.49
CA GLY A 582 -15.81 -30.10 1.47
C GLY A 582 -15.18 -29.85 2.85
N GLY A 583 -13.91 -29.44 2.88
CA GLY A 583 -13.15 -29.16 4.10
C GLY A 583 -12.65 -30.39 4.85
N VAL A 584 -12.66 -31.57 4.22
CA VAL A 584 -12.24 -32.83 4.84
C VAL A 584 -11.13 -33.49 4.03
N TYR A 585 -10.09 -33.92 4.74
CA TYR A 585 -9.06 -34.80 4.24
C TYR A 585 -9.50 -36.25 4.43
N ALA A 586 -9.60 -36.96 3.33
CA ALA A 586 -10.20 -38.29 3.30
C ALA A 586 -9.36 -39.15 2.34
N PRO A 587 -8.20 -39.63 2.78
CA PRO A 587 -7.32 -40.38 1.91
C PRO A 587 -7.91 -41.76 1.56
N ILE A 588 -7.41 -42.33 0.46
CA ILE A 588 -7.65 -43.72 0.07
C ILE A 588 -6.31 -44.37 -0.26
N GLY A 589 -6.06 -45.56 0.27
CA GLY A 589 -4.84 -46.32 0.07
C GLY A 589 -5.03 -47.49 -0.87
N ILE A 590 -3.98 -47.82 -1.62
CA ILE A 590 -3.86 -49.08 -2.37
C ILE A 590 -2.60 -49.82 -1.93
N SER A 591 -2.66 -51.14 -1.83
CA SER A 591 -1.43 -51.95 -1.80
C SER A 591 -0.74 -51.92 -3.16
N ALA A 592 0.52 -52.37 -3.23
CA ALA A 592 1.30 -52.40 -4.46
C ALA A 592 0.52 -53.04 -5.63
N PRO A 593 0.14 -52.28 -6.66
CA PRO A 593 -0.73 -52.77 -7.71
C PRO A 593 0.00 -53.56 -8.81
N GLY A 594 1.34 -53.67 -8.76
CA GLY A 594 2.14 -54.36 -9.77
C GLY A 594 2.22 -53.61 -11.11
N ALA A 595 2.87 -54.19 -12.12
CA ALA A 595 3.05 -53.56 -13.43
C ALA A 595 1.72 -53.30 -14.14
N GLY A 596 1.56 -52.11 -14.74
CA GLY A 596 0.30 -51.66 -15.38
C GLY A 596 -0.81 -51.28 -14.40
N GLY A 597 -0.45 -51.02 -13.13
CA GLY A 597 -1.37 -50.78 -12.02
C GLY A 597 -1.65 -49.30 -11.74
N ASP A 598 -1.87 -48.47 -12.76
CA ASP A 598 -2.12 -47.04 -12.55
C ASP A 598 -3.54 -46.82 -12.00
N PHE A 599 -3.67 -45.88 -11.07
CA PHE A 599 -4.92 -45.58 -10.40
C PHE A 599 -5.23 -44.08 -10.41
N THR A 600 -6.50 -43.75 -10.61
CA THR A 600 -7.03 -42.40 -10.40
C THR A 600 -7.99 -42.43 -9.22
N ALA A 601 -7.74 -41.59 -8.23
CA ALA A 601 -8.61 -41.45 -7.05
C ALA A 601 -9.25 -40.07 -7.01
N THR A 602 -10.54 -40.02 -6.68
CA THR A 602 -11.27 -38.79 -6.37
C THR A 602 -12.11 -39.00 -5.12
N TYR A 603 -12.10 -38.04 -4.20
CA TYR A 603 -13.02 -38.03 -3.05
C TYR A 603 -14.28 -37.21 -3.35
N ASN A 604 -15.44 -37.72 -2.96
CA ASN A 604 -16.72 -37.04 -3.09
C ASN A 604 -17.40 -36.94 -1.72
N ARG A 605 -17.65 -35.72 -1.26
CA ARG A 605 -18.45 -35.46 -0.06
C ARG A 605 -19.93 -35.45 -0.42
N GLY A 606 -20.68 -36.42 0.09
CA GLY A 606 -22.11 -36.57 -0.18
C GLY A 606 -22.61 -37.97 0.03
N ASN A 607 -23.93 -38.16 -0.01
CA ASN A 607 -24.55 -39.47 0.20
C ASN A 607 -24.43 -40.35 -1.06
N PRO A 608 -23.57 -41.38 -1.07
CA PRO A 608 -23.42 -42.24 -2.24
C PRO A 608 -24.69 -43.00 -2.60
N LYS A 609 -25.58 -43.32 -1.64
CA LYS A 609 -26.86 -43.97 -1.94
C LYS A 609 -27.79 -43.09 -2.75
N ALA A 610 -27.75 -41.78 -2.49
CA ALA A 610 -28.59 -40.82 -3.20
C ALA A 610 -28.07 -40.55 -4.61
N VAL A 611 -26.74 -40.65 -4.82
CA VAL A 611 -26.09 -40.34 -6.09
C VAL A 611 -26.01 -41.55 -7.02
N LEU A 612 -25.70 -42.74 -6.50
CA LEU A 612 -25.36 -43.91 -7.31
C LEU A 612 -26.44 -45.00 -7.28
N GLY A 613 -27.12 -45.19 -6.15
CA GLY A 613 -28.15 -46.20 -5.97
C GLY A 613 -28.20 -46.78 -4.56
N SER A 614 -29.34 -47.33 -4.16
CA SER A 614 -29.59 -47.78 -2.78
C SER A 614 -29.57 -49.30 -2.57
N GLY A 615 -29.42 -50.09 -3.64
CA GLY A 615 -29.40 -51.55 -3.58
C GLY A 615 -28.22 -52.08 -2.76
N MET A 616 -28.41 -53.19 -2.05
CA MET A 616 -27.39 -53.81 -1.19
C MET A 616 -27.30 -55.30 -1.47
N VAL A 617 -26.10 -55.86 -1.45
CA VAL A 617 -25.83 -57.29 -1.51
C VAL A 617 -25.42 -57.77 -0.11
N LEU A 618 -26.09 -58.80 0.41
CA LEU A 618 -25.73 -59.40 1.70
C LEU A 618 -24.25 -59.86 1.69
N PRO A 619 -23.49 -59.69 2.80
CA PRO A 619 -23.95 -59.29 4.14
C PRO A 619 -23.98 -57.76 4.37
N VAL A 620 -23.82 -56.92 3.34
CA VAL A 620 -23.83 -55.46 3.53
C VAL A 620 -25.23 -55.02 3.97
N MET A 621 -25.31 -54.39 5.14
CA MET A 621 -26.55 -53.83 5.68
C MET A 621 -26.59 -52.31 5.52
N LYS A 622 -25.44 -51.64 5.56
CA LYS A 622 -25.32 -50.17 5.52
C LYS A 622 -24.08 -49.72 4.75
N VAL A 623 -24.15 -48.52 4.16
CA VAL A 623 -23.01 -47.78 3.61
C VAL A 623 -23.05 -46.34 4.11
N SER A 624 -21.94 -45.62 3.98
CA SER A 624 -21.84 -44.20 4.35
C SER A 624 -22.96 -43.39 3.69
N ALA A 625 -23.44 -42.38 4.42
CA ALA A 625 -24.31 -41.33 3.87
C ALA A 625 -23.57 -40.01 3.65
N CYS A 626 -22.25 -40.02 3.83
CA CYS A 626 -21.44 -38.80 3.94
C CYS A 626 -20.34 -38.68 2.91
N GLU A 627 -19.84 -39.80 2.42
CA GLU A 627 -18.71 -39.80 1.51
C GLU A 627 -18.60 -41.07 0.69
N TYR A 628 -17.89 -40.94 -0.42
CA TYR A 628 -17.43 -42.05 -1.23
C TYR A 628 -16.22 -41.61 -2.05
N TRP A 629 -15.43 -42.57 -2.46
CA TRP A 629 -14.31 -42.39 -3.36
C TRP A 629 -14.66 -42.99 -4.71
N ASN A 630 -14.23 -42.35 -5.78
CA ASN A 630 -14.12 -42.97 -7.08
C ASN A 630 -12.67 -43.39 -7.27
N LEU A 631 -12.41 -44.69 -7.34
CA LEU A 631 -11.08 -45.27 -7.54
C LEU A 631 -11.11 -46.06 -8.84
N GLN A 632 -10.48 -45.52 -9.88
CA GLN A 632 -10.45 -46.14 -11.20
C GLN A 632 -9.07 -46.73 -11.47
N LYS A 633 -9.04 -47.96 -11.99
CA LYS A 633 -7.82 -48.62 -12.43
C LYS A 633 -7.70 -48.54 -13.94
N ALA A 634 -6.53 -48.15 -14.46
CA ALA A 634 -6.33 -47.99 -15.91
C ALA A 634 -6.28 -49.33 -16.67
N GLY A 635 -6.01 -50.46 -16.00
CA GLY A 635 -6.02 -51.80 -16.61
C GLY A 635 -5.30 -52.87 -15.77
N GLY A 636 -5.14 -54.08 -16.33
CA GLY A 636 -4.34 -55.18 -15.76
C GLY A 636 -5.06 -56.12 -14.78
N ALA A 637 -4.58 -57.36 -14.66
CA ALA A 637 -5.20 -58.43 -13.86
C ALA A 637 -4.83 -58.43 -12.36
N ASN A 638 -3.93 -57.54 -11.92
CA ASN A 638 -3.48 -57.50 -10.53
C ASN A 638 -4.62 -57.15 -9.56
N THR A 639 -4.56 -57.70 -8.34
CA THR A 639 -5.61 -57.60 -7.32
C THR A 639 -5.17 -56.82 -6.08
N PRO A 640 -4.87 -55.51 -6.18
CA PRO A 640 -4.51 -54.75 -4.99
C PRO A 640 -5.67 -54.69 -3.99
N THR A 641 -5.31 -54.59 -2.71
CA THR A 641 -6.25 -54.25 -1.64
C THR A 641 -6.46 -52.74 -1.60
N VAL A 642 -7.63 -52.31 -1.13
CA VAL A 642 -7.99 -50.89 -0.91
C VAL A 642 -8.10 -50.63 0.57
N THR A 643 -7.50 -49.55 1.04
CA THR A 643 -7.61 -49.10 2.43
C THR A 643 -8.39 -47.79 2.49
N LEU A 644 -9.55 -47.82 3.14
CA LEU A 644 -10.32 -46.62 3.45
C LEU A 644 -9.94 -46.12 4.84
N PHE A 645 -9.87 -44.81 5.01
CA PHE A 645 -9.57 -44.17 6.28
C PHE A 645 -10.81 -43.46 6.79
N TRP A 646 -10.99 -43.43 8.12
CA TRP A 646 -12.01 -42.61 8.76
C TRP A 646 -11.40 -41.73 9.85
N SER A 647 -12.05 -40.60 10.07
CA SER A 647 -11.75 -39.66 11.14
C SER A 647 -13.06 -39.08 11.71
N PRO A 648 -13.00 -38.25 12.77
CA PRO A 648 -14.19 -37.57 13.29
C PRO A 648 -14.91 -36.72 12.23
N GLU A 649 -14.17 -36.18 11.25
CA GLU A 649 -14.71 -35.34 10.17
C GLU A 649 -15.48 -36.13 9.11
N SER A 650 -15.25 -37.44 8.98
CA SER A 650 -15.91 -38.30 7.99
C SER A 650 -17.45 -38.34 8.15
N GLY A 651 -17.95 -38.22 9.38
CA GLY A 651 -19.37 -38.33 9.73
C GLY A 651 -20.28 -37.15 9.37
N CYS A 652 -19.99 -36.38 8.31
CA CYS A 652 -20.71 -35.14 7.97
C CYS A 652 -20.76 -34.11 9.12
N ASN A 653 -19.80 -34.13 10.05
CA ASN A 653 -19.82 -33.36 11.30
C ASN A 653 -21.07 -33.65 12.18
N GLY A 654 -21.63 -34.85 12.08
CA GLY A 654 -22.75 -35.29 12.91
C GLY A 654 -22.33 -35.55 14.37
N PRO A 655 -23.25 -35.43 15.35
CA PRO A 655 -22.93 -35.58 16.77
C PRO A 655 -22.72 -37.04 17.21
N GLY A 656 -22.81 -38.01 16.29
CA GLY A 656 -22.71 -39.44 16.57
C GLY A 656 -21.40 -40.02 16.05
N ALA A 657 -20.99 -41.15 16.64
CA ALA A 657 -19.81 -41.88 16.19
C ALA A 657 -20.02 -42.40 14.77
N TYR A 658 -19.22 -41.92 13.82
CA TYR A 658 -19.31 -42.34 12.41
C TYR A 658 -19.00 -43.83 12.24
N VAL A 659 -17.96 -44.32 12.93
CA VAL A 659 -17.67 -45.73 13.14
C VAL A 659 -17.83 -46.01 14.63
N SER A 660 -18.74 -46.91 15.01
CA SER A 660 -18.98 -47.32 16.40
C SER A 660 -18.55 -48.76 16.68
N ASN A 661 -18.45 -49.60 15.65
CA ASN A 661 -18.00 -50.97 15.72
C ASN A 661 -17.07 -51.28 14.54
N THR A 662 -15.77 -51.43 14.81
CA THR A 662 -14.75 -51.74 13.80
C THR A 662 -14.81 -53.19 13.31
N SER A 663 -15.39 -54.10 14.09
CA SER A 663 -15.47 -55.53 13.72
C SER A 663 -16.46 -55.81 12.58
N THR A 664 -17.43 -54.93 12.35
CA THR A 664 -18.43 -55.05 11.28
C THR A 664 -18.19 -54.09 10.13
N LEU A 665 -17.16 -53.23 10.23
CA LEU A 665 -16.80 -52.21 9.25
C LEU A 665 -16.16 -52.86 8.02
N VAL A 666 -16.63 -52.57 6.82
CA VAL A 666 -16.07 -53.12 5.58
C VAL A 666 -15.97 -52.02 4.51
N PRO A 667 -14.95 -52.03 3.63
CA PRO A 667 -15.01 -51.33 2.36
C PRO A 667 -16.09 -51.96 1.49
N VAL A 668 -16.89 -51.13 0.85
CA VAL A 668 -18.02 -51.53 0.01
C VAL A 668 -17.91 -50.85 -1.34
N ARG A 669 -18.06 -51.60 -2.43
CA ARG A 669 -18.08 -51.04 -3.79
C ARG A 669 -19.48 -51.07 -4.38
N PHE A 670 -19.75 -50.12 -5.28
CA PHE A 670 -20.95 -50.14 -6.10
C PHE A 670 -20.68 -50.84 -7.42
N ASN A 671 -21.35 -51.96 -7.68
CA ASN A 671 -21.12 -52.79 -8.89
C ASN A 671 -21.94 -52.35 -10.12
N GLY A 672 -22.54 -51.16 -10.07
CA GLY A 672 -23.46 -50.64 -11.10
C GLY A 672 -24.94 -50.88 -10.80
N ALA A 673 -25.26 -51.78 -9.87
CA ALA A 673 -26.64 -52.04 -9.44
C ALA A 673 -26.82 -51.98 -7.92
N ALA A 674 -25.87 -52.51 -7.15
CA ALA A 674 -25.93 -52.60 -5.70
C ALA A 674 -24.56 -52.44 -5.04
N TRP A 675 -24.58 -52.14 -3.75
CA TRP A 675 -23.42 -52.07 -2.88
C TRP A 675 -23.05 -53.47 -2.37
N GLU A 676 -21.82 -53.91 -2.62
CA GLU A 676 -21.30 -55.21 -2.22
C GLU A 676 -20.00 -55.10 -1.43
N SER A 677 -19.81 -56.00 -0.46
CA SER A 677 -18.63 -56.01 0.40
C SER A 677 -17.38 -56.36 -0.40
N MET A 678 -16.28 -55.64 -0.16
CA MET A 678 -14.95 -55.99 -0.67
C MET A 678 -14.14 -56.83 0.33
N GLY A 679 -14.78 -57.33 1.40
CA GLY A 679 -14.11 -58.06 2.48
C GLY A 679 -13.37 -57.15 3.47
N GLN A 680 -12.82 -57.74 4.53
CA GLN A 680 -12.02 -57.04 5.55
C GLN A 680 -10.78 -57.88 5.85
N SER A 681 -9.65 -57.54 5.25
CA SER A 681 -8.37 -58.22 5.50
C SER A 681 -7.62 -57.64 6.69
N ALA A 682 -7.84 -56.35 6.99
CA ALA A 682 -7.27 -55.68 8.15
C ALA A 682 -8.16 -54.50 8.60
N VAL A 683 -8.12 -54.22 9.90
CA VAL A 683 -8.71 -53.01 10.49
C VAL A 683 -7.76 -52.47 11.57
N SER A 684 -7.56 -51.17 11.60
CA SER A 684 -6.72 -50.49 12.58
C SER A 684 -7.41 -49.23 13.12
N GLY A 685 -7.09 -48.83 14.35
CA GLY A 685 -7.69 -47.67 15.00
C GLY A 685 -8.90 -48.02 15.87
N SER A 686 -9.72 -47.01 16.18
CA SER A 686 -10.82 -47.13 17.14
C SER A 686 -12.13 -46.54 16.60
N GLY A 687 -13.24 -47.13 17.02
CA GLY A 687 -14.57 -46.52 16.87
C GLY A 687 -14.87 -45.52 18.00
N GLY A 688 -16.02 -44.86 17.92
CA GLY A 688 -16.47 -43.85 18.88
C GLY A 688 -16.49 -42.43 18.30
N LEU A 689 -16.90 -41.46 19.12
CA LEU A 689 -17.13 -40.07 18.68
C LEU A 689 -15.88 -39.39 18.11
N ASN A 690 -14.70 -39.74 18.65
CA ASN A 690 -13.41 -39.23 18.20
C ASN A 690 -12.58 -40.33 17.53
N GLY A 691 -13.22 -41.41 17.09
CA GLY A 691 -12.56 -42.56 16.50
C GLY A 691 -11.92 -42.20 15.16
N SER A 692 -10.68 -42.62 14.97
CA SER A 692 -9.99 -42.59 13.69
C SER A 692 -9.30 -43.93 13.45
N GLY A 693 -9.11 -44.26 12.17
CA GLY A 693 -8.51 -45.54 11.79
C GLY A 693 -8.62 -45.83 10.30
N SER A 694 -8.36 -47.09 9.96
CA SER A 694 -8.41 -47.57 8.59
C SER A 694 -8.96 -48.99 8.50
N VAL A 695 -9.59 -49.30 7.37
CA VAL A 695 -10.10 -50.63 7.05
C VAL A 695 -9.64 -51.01 5.64
N THR A 696 -9.04 -52.19 5.52
CA THR A 696 -8.46 -52.70 4.28
C THR A 696 -9.30 -53.85 3.74
N SER A 697 -9.59 -53.81 2.44
CA SER A 697 -10.36 -54.83 1.73
C SER A 697 -9.57 -56.12 1.54
N ASP A 698 -10.26 -57.18 1.13
CA ASP A 698 -9.58 -58.31 0.49
C ASP A 698 -9.04 -57.89 -0.91
N PRO A 699 -8.10 -58.65 -1.50
CA PRO A 699 -7.64 -58.44 -2.87
C PRO A 699 -8.81 -58.42 -3.88
N ALA A 700 -8.95 -57.34 -4.64
CA ALA A 700 -10.08 -57.16 -5.57
C ALA A 700 -9.61 -56.92 -7.02
N THR A 701 -10.41 -57.33 -8.00
CA THR A 701 -10.14 -57.07 -9.43
C THR A 701 -10.88 -55.84 -9.98
N ALA A 702 -11.93 -55.39 -9.28
CA ALA A 702 -12.84 -54.35 -9.76
C ALA A 702 -12.86 -53.14 -8.80
N PHE A 703 -12.70 -51.95 -9.37
CA PHE A 703 -12.56 -50.69 -8.65
C PHE A 703 -13.40 -49.62 -9.35
N ASP A 704 -14.34 -49.03 -8.61
CA ASP A 704 -15.28 -48.04 -9.10
C ASP A 704 -15.57 -47.03 -7.97
N ASN A 705 -16.85 -46.85 -7.63
CA ASN A 705 -17.25 -46.09 -6.45
C ASN A 705 -17.18 -46.98 -5.20
N ILE A 706 -16.38 -46.56 -4.24
CA ILE A 706 -16.09 -47.28 -3.00
C ILE A 706 -16.45 -46.39 -1.81
N THR A 707 -17.00 -46.97 -0.75
CA THR A 707 -17.32 -46.26 0.49
C THR A 707 -17.18 -47.17 1.71
N LEU A 708 -17.26 -46.60 2.91
CA LEU A 708 -17.34 -47.37 4.15
C LEU A 708 -18.75 -47.95 4.30
N GLY A 709 -18.84 -49.19 4.76
CA GLY A 709 -20.11 -49.84 5.08
C GLY A 709 -20.02 -50.78 6.27
N SER A 710 -21.15 -51.41 6.60
CA SER A 710 -21.30 -52.27 7.77
C SER A 710 -22.03 -53.55 7.40
N THR A 711 -21.53 -54.68 7.90
CA THR A 711 -22.19 -56.00 7.80
C THR A 711 -23.22 -56.24 8.90
N SER A 712 -23.40 -55.28 9.80
CA SER A 712 -24.44 -55.28 10.83
C SER A 712 -25.22 -53.97 10.81
N ASN A 713 -26.22 -53.86 11.69
CA ASN A 713 -26.90 -52.59 11.93
C ASN A 713 -26.08 -51.60 12.78
N ASP A 714 -24.91 -52.00 13.28
CA ASP A 714 -23.95 -51.11 13.95
C ASP A 714 -23.32 -50.15 12.95
N ASN A 715 -22.56 -49.16 13.45
CA ASN A 715 -22.11 -47.99 12.67
C ASN A 715 -23.30 -47.09 12.30
N LEU A 716 -23.97 -46.61 13.37
CA LEU A 716 -25.16 -45.77 13.33
C LEU A 716 -24.99 -44.59 12.37
N LEU A 717 -25.84 -44.54 11.35
CA LEU A 717 -26.33 -43.28 10.82
C LEU A 717 -27.46 -42.82 11.77
N PRO A 718 -27.32 -41.71 12.51
CA PRO A 718 -28.43 -41.15 13.28
C PRO A 718 -29.62 -40.85 12.37
N VAL A 719 -30.85 -40.87 12.91
CA VAL A 719 -32.00 -40.22 12.25
C VAL A 719 -31.61 -38.77 11.97
N ARG A 720 -31.36 -38.46 10.69
CA ARG A 720 -30.91 -37.14 10.28
C ARG A 720 -32.14 -36.34 9.85
N PHE A 721 -32.54 -35.39 10.70
CA PHE A 721 -33.37 -34.29 10.27
C PHE A 721 -32.60 -33.54 9.16
N ILE A 722 -33.04 -33.65 7.91
CA ILE A 722 -32.54 -32.85 6.78
C ILE A 722 -32.81 -31.38 7.06
N SER A 723 -34.01 -31.08 7.55
CA SER A 723 -34.43 -29.73 7.89
C SER A 723 -35.44 -29.79 9.02
N VAL A 724 -35.40 -28.79 9.90
CA VAL A 724 -36.46 -28.53 10.88
C VAL A 724 -36.69 -27.02 10.88
N SER A 725 -37.94 -26.61 10.82
CA SER A 725 -38.35 -25.21 10.82
C SER A 725 -39.60 -25.04 11.66
N ALA A 726 -39.75 -23.88 12.30
CA ALA A 726 -40.94 -23.51 13.04
C ALA A 726 -41.23 -22.05 12.69
N GLN A 727 -42.41 -21.80 12.12
CA GLN A 727 -42.80 -20.48 11.67
C GLN A 727 -44.18 -20.12 12.22
N GLN A 728 -44.32 -18.92 12.77
CA GLN A 728 -45.62 -18.40 13.16
C GLN A 728 -46.43 -18.06 11.89
N ARG A 729 -47.67 -18.56 11.80
CA ARG A 729 -48.64 -18.24 10.76
C ARG A 729 -50.02 -18.07 11.40
N SER A 730 -50.63 -16.89 11.20
CA SER A 730 -52.01 -16.60 11.59
C SER A 730 -52.38 -17.00 13.04
N GLY A 731 -51.52 -16.68 14.01
CA GLY A 731 -51.76 -17.00 15.42
C GLY A 731 -51.50 -18.46 15.82
N SER A 732 -50.86 -19.25 14.96
CA SER A 732 -50.39 -20.61 15.22
C SER A 732 -48.89 -20.74 14.87
N VAL A 733 -48.18 -21.74 15.38
CA VAL A 733 -46.82 -22.09 14.95
C VAL A 733 -46.87 -23.38 14.15
N ASP A 734 -46.38 -23.33 12.92
CA ASP A 734 -46.25 -24.50 12.07
C ASP A 734 -44.81 -25.04 12.13
N VAL A 735 -44.64 -26.20 12.77
CA VAL A 735 -43.37 -26.91 12.89
C VAL A 735 -43.28 -27.95 11.79
N ARG A 736 -42.28 -27.83 10.91
CA ARG A 736 -42.05 -28.74 9.79
C ARG A 736 -40.68 -29.37 9.86
N TRP A 737 -40.58 -30.66 9.57
CA TRP A 737 -39.30 -31.33 9.45
C TRP A 737 -39.26 -32.29 8.27
N THR A 738 -38.06 -32.48 7.74
CA THR A 738 -37.74 -33.48 6.72
C THR A 738 -36.70 -34.43 7.27
N THR A 739 -36.85 -35.73 7.07
CA THR A 739 -35.88 -36.77 7.46
C THR A 739 -35.23 -37.39 6.23
N ALA A 740 -33.97 -37.84 6.31
CA ALA A 740 -33.23 -38.33 5.14
C ALA A 740 -33.51 -39.80 4.75
N ALA A 741 -33.82 -40.64 5.74
CA ALA A 741 -34.31 -42.00 5.60
C ALA A 741 -34.78 -42.48 6.98
N GLU A 742 -35.96 -43.08 7.06
CA GLU A 742 -36.57 -43.50 8.32
C GLU A 742 -36.43 -45.00 8.47
N PHE A 743 -35.48 -45.43 9.29
CA PHE A 743 -35.32 -46.84 9.62
C PHE A 743 -35.56 -47.03 11.11
N ASN A 744 -36.51 -47.89 11.46
CA ASN A 744 -36.85 -48.25 12.84
C ASN A 744 -37.45 -47.10 13.71
N VAL A 745 -37.91 -46.00 13.13
CA VAL A 745 -38.62 -44.94 13.90
C VAL A 745 -40.05 -45.39 14.19
N ALA A 746 -40.47 -45.37 15.45
CA ALA A 746 -41.83 -45.70 15.88
C ALA A 746 -42.77 -44.49 15.86
N ARG A 747 -42.31 -43.32 16.31
CA ARG A 747 -43.09 -42.06 16.29
C ARG A 747 -42.23 -40.82 16.45
N TYR A 748 -42.78 -39.68 16.07
CA TYR A 748 -42.25 -38.35 16.40
C TYR A 748 -43.08 -37.69 17.49
N GLU A 749 -42.42 -37.08 18.48
CA GLU A 749 -43.02 -36.24 19.51
C GLU A 749 -42.56 -34.79 19.30
N VAL A 750 -43.50 -33.90 19.00
CA VAL A 750 -43.21 -32.46 18.96
C VAL A 750 -43.27 -31.92 20.37
N GLN A 751 -42.20 -31.26 20.81
CA GLN A 751 -42.09 -30.72 22.16
C GLN A 751 -41.97 -29.19 22.14
N ARG A 752 -42.62 -28.54 23.10
CA ARG A 752 -42.58 -27.10 23.34
C ARG A 752 -41.98 -26.76 24.68
N SER A 753 -41.29 -25.64 24.77
CA SER A 753 -40.71 -25.09 25.97
C SER A 753 -40.87 -23.56 26.00
N ALA A 754 -41.08 -22.99 27.19
CA ALA A 754 -41.13 -21.53 27.39
C ALA A 754 -39.72 -20.93 27.65
N ASP A 755 -38.78 -21.75 28.12
CA ASP A 755 -37.46 -21.33 28.62
C ASP A 755 -36.30 -21.90 27.78
N GLY A 756 -36.61 -22.72 26.77
CA GLY A 756 -35.63 -23.43 25.94
C GLY A 756 -34.90 -24.57 26.68
N ARG A 757 -35.30 -24.92 27.90
CA ARG A 757 -34.67 -25.92 28.78
C ARG A 757 -35.63 -27.05 29.14
N SER A 758 -36.83 -26.70 29.57
CA SER A 758 -37.88 -27.62 30.03
C SER A 758 -38.88 -27.85 28.91
N PHE A 759 -38.83 -29.02 28.27
CA PHE A 759 -39.66 -29.34 27.10
C PHE A 759 -40.78 -30.34 27.44
N THR A 760 -42.00 -29.98 27.07
CA THR A 760 -43.20 -30.81 27.23
C THR A 760 -43.67 -31.28 25.85
N ALA A 761 -44.04 -32.56 25.72
CA ALA A 761 -44.63 -33.07 24.47
C ALA A 761 -46.02 -32.46 24.26
N ILE A 762 -46.23 -31.84 23.10
CA ILE A 762 -47.49 -31.16 22.72
C ILE A 762 -48.23 -31.89 21.59
N GLY A 763 -47.60 -32.89 20.96
CA GLY A 763 -48.24 -33.71 19.96
C GLY A 763 -47.38 -34.88 19.52
N ILE A 764 -48.06 -35.93 19.03
CA ILE A 764 -47.43 -37.10 18.43
C ILE A 764 -47.78 -37.10 16.94
N VAL A 765 -46.77 -37.26 16.10
CA VAL A 765 -46.94 -37.46 14.66
C VAL A 765 -46.46 -38.88 14.34
N PRO A 766 -47.37 -39.78 13.90
CA PRO A 766 -47.00 -41.13 13.51
C PRO A 766 -46.14 -41.09 12.25
N VAL A 767 -45.23 -42.04 12.13
CA VAL A 767 -44.37 -42.19 10.94
C VAL A 767 -45.24 -42.60 9.75
N ALA A 768 -45.00 -42.02 8.57
CA ALA A 768 -45.66 -42.45 7.35
C ALA A 768 -45.21 -43.88 7.01
N GLN A 769 -46.15 -44.81 6.85
CA GLN A 769 -45.84 -46.22 6.59
C GLN A 769 -45.07 -46.37 5.26
N GLY A 770 -43.79 -46.80 5.34
CA GLY A 770 -43.15 -47.58 4.27
C GLY A 770 -42.31 -46.89 3.19
N THR A 771 -41.54 -45.82 3.44
CA THR A 771 -40.78 -45.18 2.33
C THR A 771 -39.28 -45.43 2.29
N GLY A 772 -38.61 -45.86 3.38
CA GLY A 772 -37.16 -46.15 3.36
C GLY A 772 -36.27 -45.01 2.81
N GLY A 773 -36.83 -43.80 2.71
CA GLY A 773 -36.30 -42.63 2.01
C GLY A 773 -36.77 -41.35 2.69
N SER A 774 -36.55 -40.19 2.06
CA SER A 774 -36.83 -38.91 2.68
C SER A 774 -38.32 -38.68 2.91
N ALA A 775 -38.73 -38.27 4.11
CA ALA A 775 -40.13 -38.02 4.46
C ALA A 775 -40.29 -36.62 5.09
N GLN A 776 -41.44 -35.98 4.82
CA GLN A 776 -41.79 -34.65 5.31
C GLN A 776 -42.98 -34.73 6.26
N TYR A 777 -42.88 -33.98 7.36
CA TYR A 777 -43.87 -33.95 8.41
C TYR A 777 -44.13 -32.51 8.83
N SER A 778 -45.35 -32.26 9.30
CA SER A 778 -45.73 -31.00 9.90
C SER A 778 -46.60 -31.21 11.14
N PHE A 779 -46.52 -30.25 12.04
CA PHE A 779 -47.36 -30.17 13.23
C PHE A 779 -47.68 -28.71 13.50
N THR A 780 -48.96 -28.39 13.67
CA THR A 780 -49.41 -27.02 13.94
C THR A 780 -49.81 -26.87 15.41
N ASP A 781 -49.08 -26.03 16.14
CA ASP A 781 -49.43 -25.63 17.50
C ASP A 781 -50.29 -24.36 17.47
N ARG A 782 -51.48 -24.42 18.10
CA ARG A 782 -52.44 -23.30 18.19
C ARG A 782 -52.49 -22.67 19.58
N ALA A 783 -51.73 -23.17 20.54
CA ALA A 783 -51.76 -22.74 21.94
C ALA A 783 -50.47 -22.00 22.33
N LEU A 784 -50.16 -20.91 21.63
CA LEU A 784 -48.91 -20.16 21.79
C LEU A 784 -48.75 -19.63 23.21
N LEU A 785 -47.50 -19.60 23.70
CA LEU A 785 -47.16 -18.93 24.95
C LEU A 785 -46.84 -17.46 24.66
N ALA A 786 -47.11 -16.58 25.63
CA ALA A 786 -46.72 -15.19 25.54
C ALA A 786 -45.18 -15.08 25.60
N GLY A 787 -44.56 -14.49 24.57
CA GLY A 787 -43.11 -14.29 24.49
C GLY A 787 -42.41 -15.21 23.49
N HIS A 788 -41.46 -16.02 23.97
CA HIS A 788 -40.71 -16.95 23.13
C HIS A 788 -41.21 -18.37 23.33
N ASP A 789 -41.62 -19.01 22.23
CA ASP A 789 -41.86 -20.45 22.20
C ASP A 789 -40.62 -21.15 21.61
N TYR A 790 -40.17 -22.20 22.26
CA TYR A 790 -39.09 -23.06 21.78
C TYR A 790 -39.64 -24.41 21.39
N TYR A 791 -39.34 -24.87 20.18
CA TYR A 791 -39.80 -26.15 19.64
C TYR A 791 -38.63 -27.07 19.35
N ARG A 792 -38.82 -28.37 19.56
CA ARG A 792 -37.95 -29.42 19.03
C ARG A 792 -38.77 -30.64 18.69
N VAL A 793 -38.25 -31.47 17.79
CA VAL A 793 -38.84 -32.76 17.43
C VAL A 793 -38.01 -33.87 18.05
N ARG A 794 -38.69 -34.80 18.70
CA ARG A 794 -38.11 -35.98 19.34
C ARG A 794 -38.53 -37.23 18.57
N ALA A 795 -37.63 -37.82 17.82
CA ALA A 795 -37.82 -39.11 17.18
C ALA A 795 -37.62 -40.23 18.21
N ILE A 796 -38.52 -41.22 18.22
CA ILE A 796 -38.46 -42.38 19.11
C ILE A 796 -38.49 -43.62 18.24
N ASP A 797 -37.46 -44.44 18.37
CA ASP A 797 -37.30 -45.69 17.64
C ASP A 797 -38.12 -46.82 18.27
N ALA A 798 -38.36 -47.91 17.52
CA ALA A 798 -39.13 -49.06 17.98
C ALA A 798 -38.46 -49.83 19.12
N ASP A 799 -37.14 -49.66 19.29
CA ASP A 799 -36.35 -50.20 20.40
C ASP A 799 -36.26 -49.22 21.60
N GLY A 800 -36.93 -48.07 21.53
CA GLY A 800 -36.98 -47.07 22.59
C GLY A 800 -35.86 -46.02 22.55
N ARG A 801 -34.93 -46.07 21.58
CA ARG A 801 -33.91 -45.03 21.41
C ARG A 801 -34.52 -43.69 20.99
N VAL A 802 -33.84 -42.60 21.36
CA VAL A 802 -34.35 -41.24 21.19
C VAL A 802 -33.35 -40.37 20.44
N THR A 803 -33.79 -39.70 19.38
CA THR A 803 -33.03 -38.69 18.65
C THR A 803 -33.76 -37.33 18.71
N LEU A 804 -33.04 -36.25 19.00
CA LEU A 804 -33.60 -34.90 19.09
C LEU A 804 -33.15 -34.04 17.90
N SER A 805 -34.05 -33.19 17.41
CA SER A 805 -33.68 -32.11 16.48
C SER A 805 -32.93 -30.98 17.19
N PRO A 806 -32.31 -30.06 16.43
CA PRO A 806 -32.00 -28.73 16.96
C PRO A 806 -33.23 -28.06 17.58
N VAL A 807 -33.00 -27.19 18.57
CA VAL A 807 -34.06 -26.38 19.19
C VAL A 807 -34.33 -25.15 18.31
N LEU A 808 -35.60 -24.92 17.99
CA LEU A 808 -36.08 -23.81 17.19
C LEU A 808 -36.73 -22.79 18.09
N ARG A 809 -36.28 -21.54 18.04
CA ARG A 809 -36.91 -20.43 18.76
C ARG A 809 -37.88 -19.70 17.82
N VAL A 810 -39.14 -19.61 18.22
CA VAL A 810 -40.17 -18.81 17.55
C VAL A 810 -40.55 -17.67 18.50
N ARG A 811 -40.43 -16.44 18.02
CA ARG A 811 -40.99 -15.29 18.73
C ARG A 811 -42.48 -15.28 18.43
N ALA A 812 -43.32 -15.55 19.43
CA ALA A 812 -44.75 -15.37 19.30
C ALA A 812 -45.02 -13.87 19.25
N THR A 813 -45.16 -13.33 18.04
CA THR A 813 -45.61 -11.96 17.85
C THR A 813 -47.11 -11.98 18.13
N ALA A 814 -47.51 -11.57 19.34
CA ALA A 814 -48.84 -11.02 19.49
C ALA A 814 -48.94 -9.86 18.49
N VAL A 815 -50.02 -9.77 17.73
CA VAL A 815 -50.25 -8.65 16.81
C VAL A 815 -50.19 -7.35 17.61
N THR A 816 -49.07 -6.65 17.52
CA THR A 816 -48.94 -5.25 17.95
C THR A 816 -49.83 -4.44 17.04
N GLY A 817 -50.82 -3.73 17.60
CA GLY A 817 -51.78 -2.94 16.82
C GLY A 817 -51.06 -1.91 15.94
N SER A 818 -51.53 -1.72 14.70
CA SER A 818 -50.97 -0.71 13.80
C SER A 818 -51.01 0.67 14.47
N LEU A 819 -49.86 1.33 14.51
CA LEU A 819 -49.73 2.70 15.00
C LEU A 819 -50.02 3.63 13.82
N GLU A 820 -50.97 4.54 13.97
CA GLU A 820 -51.46 5.42 12.89
C GLU A 820 -51.46 6.89 13.33
N LEU A 821 -51.26 7.79 12.36
CA LEU A 821 -51.38 9.23 12.54
C LEU A 821 -52.52 9.76 11.69
N TYR A 822 -53.38 10.60 12.25
CA TYR A 822 -54.39 11.32 11.48
C TYR A 822 -54.76 12.70 12.08
N PRO A 823 -55.16 13.68 11.26
CA PRO A 823 -55.13 13.66 9.80
C PRO A 823 -53.70 13.88 9.27
N VAL A 824 -53.35 13.20 8.17
CA VAL A 824 -52.17 13.50 7.36
C VAL A 824 -52.67 13.84 5.95
N PRO A 825 -52.44 15.06 5.42
CA PRO A 825 -51.63 16.16 5.96
C PRO A 825 -52.26 16.93 7.15
N VAL A 826 -51.41 17.50 8.01
CA VAL A 826 -51.80 18.32 9.17
C VAL A 826 -51.94 19.78 8.77
N ARG A 827 -53.10 20.39 9.00
CA ARG A 827 -53.40 21.80 8.63
C ARG A 827 -53.57 22.75 9.81
N ASN A 828 -54.05 22.27 10.96
CA ASN A 828 -54.40 23.10 12.12
C ASN A 828 -53.50 22.81 13.34
N ARG A 829 -52.25 22.42 13.11
CA ARG A 829 -51.26 22.02 14.14
C ARG A 829 -51.71 20.87 15.05
N SER A 830 -52.83 20.20 14.77
CA SER A 830 -53.37 19.10 15.56
C SER A 830 -53.24 17.79 14.80
N LEU A 831 -52.70 16.79 15.49
CA LEU A 831 -52.46 15.45 14.98
C LEU A 831 -52.79 14.43 16.07
N VAL A 832 -53.38 13.30 15.73
CA VAL A 832 -53.72 12.24 16.68
C VAL A 832 -52.89 11.01 16.37
N LEU A 833 -52.20 10.49 17.39
CA LEU A 833 -51.56 9.18 17.38
C LEU A 833 -52.56 8.13 17.89
N ARG A 834 -52.86 7.12 17.09
CA ARG A 834 -53.77 6.03 17.44
C ARG A 834 -53.10 4.67 17.34
N SER A 835 -53.47 3.76 18.23
CA SER A 835 -53.16 2.33 18.17
C SER A 835 -54.37 1.55 18.65
N ASP A 836 -54.67 0.42 18.03
CA ASP A 836 -55.77 -0.44 18.51
C ASP A 836 -55.30 -1.40 19.62
N ASN A 837 -53.98 -1.63 19.76
CA ASN A 837 -53.42 -2.55 20.74
C ASN A 837 -51.94 -2.25 21.04
N LEU A 838 -51.66 -1.20 21.81
CA LEU A 838 -50.32 -0.85 22.30
C LEU A 838 -50.05 -1.58 23.62
N SER A 839 -48.84 -2.09 23.84
CA SER A 839 -48.53 -2.81 25.09
C SER A 839 -48.49 -1.87 26.31
N ALA A 840 -48.62 -2.44 27.51
CA ALA A 840 -48.54 -1.67 28.75
C ALA A 840 -47.09 -1.27 29.01
N GLY A 841 -46.80 0.01 29.20
CA GLY A 841 -45.44 0.49 29.34
C GLY A 841 -45.32 2.01 29.41
N THR A 842 -44.09 2.47 29.61
CA THR A 842 -43.75 3.90 29.47
C THR A 842 -43.07 4.10 28.13
N TYR A 843 -43.62 4.98 27.31
CA TYR A 843 -43.14 5.31 25.99
C TYR A 843 -42.65 6.75 25.94
N GLU A 844 -41.65 7.00 25.12
CA GLU A 844 -41.23 8.33 24.73
C GLU A 844 -41.76 8.64 23.32
N LEU A 845 -42.51 9.73 23.21
CA LEU A 845 -43.04 10.23 21.95
C LEU A 845 -42.30 11.50 21.55
N ARG A 846 -41.73 11.53 20.35
CA ARG A 846 -41.03 12.69 19.78
C ARG A 846 -41.60 13.05 18.42
N VAL A 847 -41.64 14.34 18.09
CA VAL A 847 -41.84 14.84 16.73
C VAL A 847 -40.55 15.49 16.28
N ILE A 848 -40.04 15.10 15.12
CA ILE A 848 -38.81 15.64 14.54
C ILE A 848 -39.04 16.21 13.15
N ASP A 849 -38.26 17.23 12.78
CA ASP A 849 -38.16 17.70 11.39
C ASP A 849 -37.23 16.82 10.54
N ALA A 850 -37.16 17.12 9.24
CA ALA A 850 -36.34 16.36 8.28
C ALA A 850 -34.83 16.35 8.60
N THR A 851 -34.34 17.28 9.42
CA THR A 851 -32.94 17.33 9.86
C THR A 851 -32.70 16.55 11.16
N GLY A 852 -33.76 15.98 11.76
CA GLY A 852 -33.72 15.24 13.02
C GLY A 852 -33.88 16.12 14.27
N ARG A 853 -34.11 17.43 14.12
CA ARG A 853 -34.33 18.32 15.27
C ARG A 853 -35.69 18.02 15.92
N VAL A 854 -35.68 17.82 17.23
CA VAL A 854 -36.88 17.53 18.04
C VAL A 854 -37.70 18.80 18.25
N LEU A 855 -38.97 18.75 17.87
CA LEU A 855 -39.95 19.82 17.96
C LEU A 855 -40.94 19.62 19.11
N LEU A 856 -41.22 18.36 19.46
CA LEU A 856 -42.08 17.97 20.57
C LEU A 856 -41.49 16.69 21.19
N GLN A 857 -41.53 16.59 22.52
CA GLN A 857 -41.11 15.38 23.25
C GLN A 857 -41.97 15.21 24.50
N GLU A 858 -42.59 14.05 24.66
CA GLU A 858 -43.45 13.71 25.79
C GLU A 858 -43.21 12.27 26.25
N SER A 859 -43.36 12.02 27.55
CA SER A 859 -43.41 10.65 28.08
C SER A 859 -44.85 10.23 28.33
N VAL A 860 -45.24 9.07 27.80
CA VAL A 860 -46.60 8.52 27.87
C VAL A 860 -46.55 7.20 28.62
N ARG A 861 -47.17 7.16 29.81
CA ARG A 861 -47.43 5.91 30.52
C ARG A 861 -48.75 5.34 30.04
N HIS A 862 -48.74 4.14 29.49
CA HIS A 862 -49.92 3.45 28.95
C HIS A 862 -50.14 2.13 29.67
N SER A 863 -51.39 1.82 30.01
CA SER A 863 -51.76 0.59 30.73
C SER A 863 -51.98 -0.63 29.82
N GLY A 864 -51.78 -0.47 28.51
CA GLY A 864 -52.00 -1.52 27.50
C GLY A 864 -53.39 -1.42 26.84
N GLY A 865 -53.51 -1.91 25.60
CA GLY A 865 -54.73 -1.83 24.78
C GLY A 865 -54.75 -0.61 23.85
N ALA A 866 -55.93 -0.20 23.39
CA ALA A 866 -56.07 0.91 22.45
C ALA A 866 -55.54 2.24 23.01
N LEU A 867 -54.82 3.00 22.18
CA LEU A 867 -54.30 4.34 22.46
C LEU A 867 -54.94 5.34 21.48
N SER A 868 -55.37 6.49 21.98
CA SER A 868 -55.67 7.66 21.16
C SER A 868 -55.13 8.90 21.88
N ARG A 869 -54.15 9.56 21.29
CA ARG A 869 -53.43 10.69 21.90
C ARG A 869 -53.37 11.87 20.93
N ALA A 870 -53.99 12.98 21.29
CA ALA A 870 -53.87 14.23 20.55
C ALA A 870 -52.53 14.91 20.84
N LEU A 871 -51.91 15.45 19.79
CA LEU A 871 -50.64 16.17 19.78
C LEU A 871 -50.87 17.55 19.15
N THR A 872 -50.40 18.59 19.82
CA THR A 872 -50.42 19.95 19.28
C THR A 872 -49.00 20.38 18.94
N LEU A 873 -48.74 20.65 17.66
CA LEU A 873 -47.42 21.05 17.17
C LEU A 873 -47.09 22.50 17.58
N PRO A 874 -45.81 22.85 17.79
CA PRO A 874 -45.38 24.20 18.17
C PRO A 874 -45.88 25.31 17.22
N ALA A 875 -46.00 26.54 17.73
CA ALA A 875 -46.37 27.69 16.92
C ALA A 875 -45.23 28.07 15.96
N GLY A 876 -45.55 28.38 14.70
CA GLY A 876 -44.55 28.75 13.68
C GLY A 876 -43.86 27.57 12.99
N ILE A 877 -44.39 26.34 13.11
CA ILE A 877 -43.91 25.20 12.33
C ILE A 877 -44.13 25.45 10.83
N ALA A 878 -43.05 25.33 10.03
CA ALA A 878 -43.11 25.59 8.60
C ALA A 878 -43.76 24.40 7.84
N PRO A 879 -44.41 24.63 6.69
CA PRO A 879 -44.86 23.55 5.82
C PRO A 879 -43.69 22.64 5.42
N GLY A 880 -43.88 21.32 5.49
CA GLY A 880 -42.79 20.37 5.25
C GLY A 880 -43.05 18.95 5.75
N HIS A 881 -42.03 18.10 5.63
CA HIS A 881 -42.06 16.70 6.05
C HIS A 881 -41.53 16.53 7.47
N TYR A 882 -42.26 15.78 8.29
CA TYR A 882 -41.95 15.53 9.69
C TYR A 882 -42.13 14.04 10.01
N ARG A 883 -41.58 13.59 11.14
CA ARG A 883 -41.78 12.23 11.67
C ARG A 883 -42.19 12.27 13.13
N ALA A 884 -43.14 11.43 13.51
CA ALA A 884 -43.41 11.10 14.90
C ALA A 884 -42.74 9.77 15.26
N LEU A 885 -41.96 9.76 16.33
CA LEU A 885 -41.23 8.61 16.84
C LEU A 885 -41.80 8.21 18.20
N LEU A 886 -42.24 6.96 18.35
CA LEU A 886 -42.61 6.38 19.64
C LEU A 886 -41.57 5.31 20.00
N SER A 887 -40.93 5.41 21.16
CA SER A 887 -39.91 4.45 21.60
C SER A 887 -40.02 4.14 23.09
N GLY A 888 -40.08 2.86 23.46
CA GLY A 888 -40.12 2.42 24.86
C GLY A 888 -40.54 0.96 24.98
N ASN A 889 -40.13 0.30 26.07
CA ASN A 889 -40.50 -1.09 26.39
C ASN A 889 -40.18 -2.11 25.26
N ASP A 890 -38.98 -2.00 24.66
CA ASP A 890 -38.49 -2.76 23.50
C ASP A 890 -39.31 -2.62 22.20
N GLU A 891 -40.24 -1.65 22.16
CA GLU A 891 -41.02 -1.27 20.97
C GLU A 891 -40.56 0.09 20.42
N GLY A 892 -40.56 0.22 19.09
CA GLY A 892 -40.16 1.43 18.39
C GLY A 892 -40.93 1.60 17.08
N ALA A 893 -41.51 2.78 16.85
CA ALA A 893 -42.24 3.11 15.64
C ALA A 893 -41.87 4.52 15.14
N SER A 894 -41.78 4.67 13.82
CA SER A 894 -41.53 5.95 13.14
C SER A 894 -42.59 6.17 12.08
N LEU A 895 -43.45 7.15 12.28
CA LEU A 895 -44.56 7.47 11.38
C LEU A 895 -44.33 8.83 10.68
N PRO A 896 -44.25 8.87 9.34
CA PRO A 896 -44.10 10.12 8.61
C PRO A 896 -45.44 10.88 8.51
N PHE A 897 -45.37 12.21 8.52
CA PHE A 897 -46.51 13.07 8.19
C PHE A 897 -46.05 14.39 7.56
N ILE A 898 -46.99 15.11 6.93
CA ILE A 898 -46.74 16.39 6.25
C ILE A 898 -47.55 17.47 6.95
N VAL A 899 -46.92 18.62 7.21
CA VAL A 899 -47.58 19.86 7.64
C VAL A 899 -47.74 20.75 6.40
N GLN A 900 -48.95 21.26 6.15
CA GLN A 900 -49.25 22.16 5.04
C GLN A 900 -49.45 23.60 5.50
#